data_AF-A0A4S4EXC5-F1
#
_entry.id   AF-A0A4S4EXC5-F1
#
_cell.length_a   1.000
_cell.length_b   1.000
_cell.length_c   1.000
_cell.angle_alpha   90.00
_cell.angle_beta   90.00
_cell.angle_gamma   90.00
#
_symmetry.space_group_name_H-M   'P 1'
#
loop_
_entity.id
_entity.type
_entity.pdbx_description
1 polymer ?
#
loop_
_entity_poly.entity_id
_entity_poly.type
_entity_poly.pdbx_seq_one_letter_code
_entity_poly.pdbx_strand_id
1 'polypeptide(L)'
;MLPAELQTRFYRPYISTSRNPTSSFYGTTTTASQELSRRSLKNSRFSASSFAHNARIAVALVPCAAFLLFDLGGTPVVATLTLGLMISYILDSLNFKSVSFFSVCFSLLSAQIAFFFTSSLFSTFNSIPLALLSTFLCASTTFFIGVWASLQFKWIQIEHPTVVLALERLLFACLPSIASVLFTWATVSALGMNNASYYFMVFNCVFYWLFSIPRVSSFKLKQQQVSCCHHGDGGDVPEDNLILGQLECCMHTLTLLHFPLLFHIASHYSVIFSSPASVCDLFLLFFIPVLLLLYASTRGALWWVTKNDNKLRSIRVVNGAVALIVVVICLEVRVVFHSFGRYIQVPPPLNYLLVTMTMLGGAAAAGAYTMGMIADAFSSVAFTALTVLVSAAAAILVGFPILISLHVLTYIRTAQGNPDDIKILVEQGPSRDGIGYHDEDPQFLPLPSIVGFYLARFFTKKSLPSYFAFVVLGSLMVTWFVLHNFWDLNIWLAGMSLKTFCKLIIASVVLAMAVPGLALLPPKLHFLVEVGLIGHALLLCYIENRFFNYSSIYYYGLEDEVMYPSYMIALTTFVGLALVRRLYVDHRIGLKAVWILTCLYSSKLAMLLITSKDAVWASAVLLLAVSPPLLLYRDKSRASSKMKPWQGYVHAGVVALSVWFCREMIFEALQWWHGRPPTDGLLVGSCIFVTGLACVPISAKRCLVLVVATGLLFILLQPPIPLSWTYRSDLIKAARQSADDISIYGFMTSKATWPSWLLIAAILLTLASVTSIIPIKYIVELRAFYSIAMGIALGVYIAAEYFLQDAMLQALVVITMVCTSVFVVFTHFPSASSTKILPWVFALLVALFPVTYLLEGQMRIKSILGDGGAGDAGEEDKKLTMLLAIEGARTSLLGLYAAIFMLIALEIKFELASLMREKAFERGGIRHSQSGENSSATLPPKLRFMQQRRAASTVQAFTIKRMAIEGAWMPAVGNVATIMCFAICLILNVNLTGGSNRAIFFLAPILLLLNQDSDFVAGFGDKQRYFPVTVVISTYLVLTAFYSIWEDTWLGNAGWGLEIGGPDWFFAVKNVALLILTFPSHILFNRFVWSYTKQTDSTPLMALPLNLPSVIITDLIKIRILGVLGIIYSLAQYLICRQQYISGLKFI
;
A
#
# COMPACT_ATOMS: atom_id res chain seq x y z
N MET A 1 -5.14 -36.83 -12.55
CA MET A 1 -5.53 -37.00 -11.13
C MET A 1 -5.59 -35.62 -10.49
N LEU A 2 -6.71 -35.30 -9.84
CA LEU A 2 -7.26 -33.97 -9.53
C LEU A 2 -6.56 -33.23 -8.37
N PRO A 3 -6.74 -31.89 -8.31
CA PRO A 3 -7.26 -31.22 -7.12
C PRO A 3 -8.66 -30.66 -7.38
N ALA A 4 -9.52 -30.77 -6.36
CA ALA A 4 -10.91 -30.33 -6.37
C ALA A 4 -11.02 -28.84 -6.05
N GLU A 5 -11.36 -28.04 -7.05
CA GLU A 5 -12.15 -26.79 -7.00
C GLU A 5 -12.11 -26.21 -8.42
N LEU A 6 -13.29 -25.89 -9.00
CA LEU A 6 -13.53 -25.50 -10.42
C LEU A 6 -13.86 -26.61 -11.43
N GLN A 7 -14.57 -27.67 -11.01
CA GLN A 7 -15.42 -28.38 -11.97
C GLN A 7 -16.77 -27.66 -12.06
N THR A 8 -17.07 -27.08 -13.23
CA THR A 8 -18.47 -26.91 -13.65
C THR A 8 -19.12 -28.28 -13.60
N ARG A 9 -20.12 -28.47 -12.73
CA ARG A 9 -20.90 -29.72 -12.65
C ARG A 9 -21.41 -30.03 -14.06
N PHE A 10 -20.86 -31.07 -14.68
CA PHE A 10 -21.41 -31.65 -15.90
C PHE A 10 -22.72 -32.34 -15.53
N TYR A 11 -23.82 -31.87 -16.11
CA TYR A 11 -25.13 -32.50 -16.00
C TYR A 11 -25.09 -33.81 -16.79
N ARG A 12 -25.32 -34.94 -16.11
CA ARG A 12 -25.54 -36.25 -16.74
C ARG A 12 -27.05 -36.52 -16.70
N PRO A 13 -27.72 -36.84 -17.81
CA PRO A 13 -29.16 -37.12 -17.79
C PRO A 13 -29.39 -38.49 -17.13
N TYR A 14 -30.21 -38.52 -16.07
CA TYR A 14 -30.69 -39.76 -15.47
C TYR A 14 -31.91 -40.26 -16.25
N ILE A 15 -31.81 -41.48 -16.76
CA ILE A 15 -32.93 -42.27 -17.28
C ILE A 15 -33.71 -42.82 -16.09
N SER A 16 -35.02 -42.61 -16.10
CA SER A 16 -35.98 -43.09 -15.12
C SER A 16 -36.21 -44.60 -15.20
N THR A 17 -36.16 -45.30 -14.07
CA THR A 17 -36.85 -46.59 -13.90
C THR A 17 -37.73 -46.51 -12.66
N SER A 18 -39.02 -46.70 -12.90
CA SER A 18 -40.12 -46.71 -11.94
C SER A 18 -39.99 -47.80 -10.88
N ARG A 19 -40.32 -47.51 -9.62
CA ARG A 19 -40.85 -48.51 -8.69
C ARG A 19 -41.78 -47.87 -7.65
N ASN A 20 -43.01 -48.38 -7.62
CA ASN A 20 -44.10 -47.98 -6.71
C ASN A 20 -43.78 -48.24 -5.23
N PRO A 21 -44.39 -47.48 -4.29
CA PRO A 21 -44.32 -47.77 -2.86
C PRO A 21 -45.44 -48.73 -2.43
N THR A 22 -45.14 -49.64 -1.51
CA THR A 22 -46.15 -50.43 -0.76
C THR A 22 -45.88 -50.26 0.73
N SER A 23 -46.93 -49.85 1.47
CA SER A 23 -47.37 -50.25 2.83
C SER A 23 -46.32 -50.52 3.92
N SER A 24 -46.46 -50.25 5.23
CA SER A 24 -47.56 -49.99 6.18
C SER A 24 -46.86 -49.99 7.57
N PHE A 25 -47.07 -49.00 8.44
CA PHE A 25 -47.94 -49.02 9.65
C PHE A 25 -47.46 -49.83 10.89
N TYR A 26 -47.67 -49.20 12.07
CA TYR A 26 -47.55 -49.63 13.49
C TYR A 26 -46.14 -49.64 14.11
N GLY A 27 -45.88 -49.11 15.31
CA GLY A 27 -46.72 -48.47 16.33
C GLY A 27 -45.92 -48.29 17.65
N THR A 28 -46.51 -47.53 18.57
CA THR A 28 -46.30 -47.52 20.04
C THR A 28 -45.16 -46.69 20.67
N THR A 29 -45.60 -45.63 21.34
CA THR A 29 -45.02 -44.92 22.50
C THR A 29 -44.68 -45.84 23.67
N THR A 30 -43.49 -45.67 24.29
CA THR A 30 -43.31 -45.28 25.72
C THR A 30 -41.82 -45.14 26.13
N THR A 31 -41.56 -44.09 26.91
CA THR A 31 -40.56 -43.96 27.99
C THR A 31 -39.07 -44.21 27.71
N ALA A 32 -38.34 -43.12 27.42
CA ALA A 32 -36.95 -42.92 27.87
C ALA A 32 -36.60 -41.42 27.93
N SER A 33 -37.48 -40.62 28.54
CA SER A 33 -37.20 -39.23 28.89
C SER A 33 -36.58 -39.17 30.28
N GLN A 34 -35.26 -39.39 30.42
CA GLN A 34 -34.49 -38.82 31.54
C GLN A 34 -32.94 -38.92 31.48
N GLU A 35 -32.32 -39.37 30.38
CA GLU A 35 -30.84 -39.55 30.35
C GLU A 35 -30.06 -38.88 29.20
N LEU A 36 -30.63 -37.85 28.54
CA LEU A 36 -29.92 -37.12 27.47
C LEU A 36 -29.63 -35.63 27.75
N SER A 37 -30.05 -35.09 28.89
CA SER A 37 -29.83 -33.67 29.22
C SER A 37 -28.52 -33.34 29.95
N ARG A 38 -27.53 -34.25 29.97
CA ARG A 38 -26.23 -34.01 30.66
C ARG A 38 -24.96 -34.17 29.80
N ARG A 39 -25.06 -34.29 28.47
CA ARG A 39 -23.88 -34.50 27.59
C ARG A 39 -23.66 -33.51 26.43
N SER A 40 -24.30 -32.35 26.39
CA SER A 40 -24.10 -31.38 25.29
C SER A 40 -23.37 -30.07 25.65
N LEU A 41 -22.52 -30.08 26.68
CA LEU A 41 -21.67 -28.93 27.03
C LEU A 41 -20.23 -29.39 27.28
N LYS A 42 -19.53 -29.81 26.22
CA LYS A 42 -18.06 -29.68 26.08
C LYS A 42 -17.56 -30.18 24.71
N ASN A 43 -17.07 -29.19 23.94
CA ASN A 43 -15.87 -29.20 23.10
C ASN A 43 -15.89 -29.60 21.59
N SER A 44 -15.40 -28.60 20.82
CA SER A 44 -14.64 -28.62 19.55
C SER A 44 -15.42 -28.60 18.22
N ARG A 45 -15.91 -27.41 17.81
CA ARG A 45 -16.30 -27.09 16.41
C ARG A 45 -15.45 -25.98 15.76
N PHE A 46 -14.42 -25.48 16.46
CA PHE A 46 -13.64 -24.31 16.07
C PHE A 46 -12.18 -24.70 15.78
N SER A 47 -11.60 -24.17 14.71
CA SER A 47 -10.18 -24.34 14.37
C SER A 47 -9.53 -22.97 14.18
N ALA A 48 -8.54 -22.64 15.02
CA ALA A 48 -7.72 -21.45 14.84
C ALA A 48 -6.83 -21.63 13.59
N SER A 49 -7.18 -20.98 12.49
CA SER A 49 -6.45 -21.04 11.21
C SER A 49 -6.30 -19.63 10.63
N SER A 50 -5.39 -19.45 9.66
CA SER A 50 -5.26 -18.17 8.95
C SER A 50 -6.57 -17.84 8.24
N PHE A 51 -7.05 -16.60 8.39
CA PHE A 51 -8.29 -16.17 7.77
C PHE A 51 -8.25 -16.34 6.24
N ALA A 52 -9.07 -17.24 5.71
CA ALA A 52 -9.00 -17.69 4.33
C ALA A 52 -9.42 -16.61 3.32
N HIS A 53 -10.32 -15.71 3.73
CA HIS A 53 -10.90 -14.68 2.86
C HIS A 53 -10.15 -13.34 2.90
N ASN A 54 -8.93 -13.29 3.46
CA ASN A 54 -8.16 -12.05 3.65
C ASN A 54 -7.98 -11.26 2.34
N ALA A 55 -7.71 -11.95 1.23
CA ALA A 55 -7.53 -11.30 -0.07
C ALA A 55 -8.81 -10.60 -0.56
N ARG A 56 -10.00 -11.14 -0.28
CA ARG A 56 -11.27 -10.54 -0.73
C ARG A 56 -11.62 -9.31 0.06
N ILE A 57 -11.42 -9.37 1.38
CA ILE A 57 -11.60 -8.22 2.26
C ILE A 57 -10.62 -7.12 1.87
N ALA A 58 -9.35 -7.48 1.63
CA ALA A 58 -8.34 -6.51 1.24
C ALA A 58 -8.70 -5.77 -0.07
N VAL A 59 -9.24 -6.47 -1.07
CA VAL A 59 -9.69 -5.86 -2.33
C VAL A 59 -10.77 -4.79 -2.10
N ALA A 60 -11.61 -4.95 -1.08
CA ALA A 60 -12.65 -3.98 -0.75
C ALA A 60 -12.15 -2.89 0.22
N LEU A 61 -11.51 -3.25 1.34
CA LEU A 61 -11.14 -2.31 2.38
C LEU A 61 -9.87 -1.50 2.09
N VAL A 62 -8.89 -2.04 1.37
CA VAL A 62 -7.62 -1.32 1.13
C VAL A 62 -7.84 -0.07 0.29
N PRO A 63 -8.59 -0.10 -0.83
CA PRO A 63 -8.88 1.13 -1.59
C PRO A 63 -9.76 2.11 -0.80
N CYS A 64 -10.73 1.62 -0.01
CA CYS A 64 -11.51 2.47 0.88
C CYS A 64 -10.63 3.17 1.93
N ALA A 65 -9.69 2.45 2.54
CA ALA A 65 -8.74 3.02 3.49
C ALA A 65 -7.82 4.04 2.81
N ALA A 66 -7.33 3.76 1.60
CA ALA A 66 -6.51 4.69 0.84
C ALA A 66 -7.26 6.00 0.54
N PHE A 67 -8.50 5.93 0.05
CA PHE A 67 -9.34 7.10 -0.20
C PHE A 67 -9.58 7.92 1.08
N LEU A 68 -9.88 7.26 2.20
CA LEU A 68 -10.05 7.94 3.49
C LEU A 68 -8.77 8.60 4.00
N LEU A 69 -7.62 7.96 3.79
CA LEU A 69 -6.33 8.42 4.32
C LEU A 69 -5.70 9.53 3.49
N PHE A 70 -5.71 9.38 2.16
CA PHE A 70 -4.98 10.27 1.26
C PHE A 70 -5.83 11.45 0.79
N ASP A 71 -7.10 11.22 0.44
CA ASP A 71 -7.95 12.28 -0.13
C ASP A 71 -8.72 13.07 0.95
N LEU A 72 -9.26 12.38 1.95
CA LEU A 72 -10.17 13.00 2.93
C LEU A 72 -9.53 13.35 4.29
N GLY A 73 -8.62 12.53 4.80
CA GLY A 73 -8.08 12.63 6.16
C GLY A 73 -6.88 13.56 6.32
N GLY A 74 -6.14 13.83 5.24
CA GLY A 74 -4.97 14.70 5.25
C GLY A 74 -3.82 14.21 6.14
N THR A 75 -2.82 15.08 6.34
CA THR A 75 -1.60 14.77 7.10
C THR A 75 -1.81 14.33 8.56
N PRO A 76 -2.77 14.88 9.36
CA PRO A 76 -2.88 14.48 10.76
C PRO A 76 -3.47 13.07 10.95
N VAL A 77 -4.38 12.64 10.07
CA VAL A 77 -4.95 11.28 10.12
C VAL A 77 -3.88 10.26 9.72
N VAL A 78 -3.06 10.56 8.71
CA VAL A 78 -1.92 9.71 8.32
C VAL A 78 -0.86 9.65 9.41
N ALA A 79 -0.50 10.79 10.02
CA ALA A 79 0.47 10.84 11.12
C ALA A 79 0.02 10.05 12.35
N THR A 80 -1.25 10.18 12.75
CA THR A 80 -1.80 9.44 13.91
C THR A 80 -1.83 7.93 13.68
N LEU A 81 -2.21 7.47 12.47
CA LEU A 81 -2.20 6.04 12.15
C LEU A 81 -0.79 5.46 12.00
N THR A 82 0.13 6.17 11.35
CA THR A 82 1.51 5.70 11.21
C THR A 82 2.20 5.57 12.57
N LEU A 83 2.05 6.57 13.44
CA LEU A 83 2.55 6.52 14.81
C LEU A 83 1.88 5.39 15.61
N GLY A 84 0.56 5.25 15.52
CA GLY A 84 -0.18 4.19 16.19
C GLY A 84 0.21 2.77 15.75
N LEU A 85 0.43 2.57 14.45
CA LEU A 85 0.92 1.29 13.91
C LEU A 85 2.36 1.01 14.33
N MET A 86 3.23 2.03 14.37
CA MET A 86 4.60 1.88 14.89
C MET A 86 4.60 1.43 16.35
N ILE A 87 3.78 2.06 17.20
CA ILE A 87 3.62 1.69 18.61
C ILE A 87 3.08 0.26 18.72
N SER A 88 2.06 -0.09 17.94
CA SER A 88 1.45 -1.43 17.95
C SER A 88 2.43 -2.51 17.52
N TYR A 89 3.29 -2.23 16.54
CA TYR A 89 4.34 -3.12 16.08
C TYR A 89 5.43 -3.32 17.14
N ILE A 90 5.87 -2.24 17.80
CA ILE A 90 6.83 -2.32 18.91
C ILE A 90 6.24 -3.21 20.02
N LEU A 91 4.97 -2.99 20.39
CA LEU A 91 4.30 -3.78 21.43
C LEU A 91 4.14 -5.27 21.04
N ASP A 92 3.85 -5.57 19.78
CA ASP A 92 3.79 -6.95 19.29
C ASP A 92 5.17 -7.60 19.30
N SER A 93 6.22 -6.87 18.92
CA SER A 93 7.61 -7.34 18.97
C SER A 93 8.08 -7.67 20.39
N LEU A 94 7.53 -6.96 21.39
CA LEU A 94 7.75 -7.21 22.81
C LEU A 94 6.88 -8.35 23.38
N ASN A 95 6.11 -9.05 22.54
CA ASN A 95 5.16 -10.12 22.87
C ASN A 95 3.95 -9.71 23.74
N PHE A 96 3.64 -8.41 23.85
CA PHE A 96 2.44 -7.92 24.55
C PHE A 96 1.22 -7.91 23.63
N LYS A 97 0.71 -9.11 23.30
CA LYS A 97 -0.34 -9.31 22.28
C LYS A 97 -1.66 -8.59 22.56
N SER A 98 -2.10 -8.54 23.82
CA SER A 98 -3.33 -7.83 24.21
C SER A 98 -3.16 -6.32 24.11
N VAL A 99 -2.00 -5.79 24.53
CA VAL A 99 -1.69 -4.35 24.48
C VAL A 99 -1.53 -3.88 23.04
N SER A 100 -0.92 -4.71 22.17
CA SER A 100 -0.83 -4.42 20.73
C SER A 100 -2.23 -4.32 20.09
N PHE A 101 -3.16 -5.22 20.43
CA PHE A 101 -4.55 -5.13 19.98
C PHE A 101 -5.23 -3.82 20.41
N PHE A 102 -5.17 -3.47 21.70
CA PHE A 102 -5.76 -2.21 22.19
C PHE A 102 -5.10 -0.98 21.57
N SER A 103 -3.79 -1.03 21.30
CA SER A 103 -3.07 0.04 20.61
C SER A 103 -3.59 0.26 19.19
N VAL A 104 -3.88 -0.80 18.43
CA VAL A 104 -4.50 -0.69 17.10
C VAL A 104 -5.89 -0.06 17.21
N CYS A 105 -6.74 -0.53 18.11
CA CYS A 105 -8.09 0.01 18.28
C CYS A 105 -8.08 1.50 18.72
N PHE A 106 -7.17 1.87 19.63
CA PHE A 106 -7.03 3.25 20.08
C PHE A 106 -6.48 4.15 18.97
N SER A 107 -5.56 3.64 18.14
CA SER A 107 -5.06 4.39 16.99
C SER A 107 -6.15 4.68 15.96
N LEU A 108 -7.06 3.72 15.69
CA LEU A 108 -8.21 3.91 14.81
C LEU A 108 -9.20 4.92 15.39
N LEU A 109 -9.46 4.87 16.70
CA LEU A 109 -10.32 5.85 17.39
C LEU A 109 -9.71 7.26 17.34
N SER A 110 -8.42 7.38 17.63
CA SER A 110 -7.69 8.65 17.57
C SER A 110 -7.66 9.21 16.14
N ALA A 111 -7.52 8.35 15.13
CA ALA A 111 -7.59 8.74 13.73
C ALA A 111 -8.99 9.26 13.35
N GLN A 112 -10.06 8.67 13.87
CA GLN A 112 -11.43 9.15 13.64
C GLN A 112 -11.67 10.52 14.29
N ILE A 113 -11.11 10.75 15.48
CA ILE A 113 -11.16 12.06 16.16
C ILE A 113 -10.37 13.09 15.34
N ALA A 114 -9.15 12.76 14.91
CA ALA A 114 -8.34 13.62 14.06
C ALA A 114 -9.05 13.96 12.74
N PHE A 115 -9.72 12.97 12.13
CA PHE A 115 -10.54 13.17 10.94
C PHE A 115 -11.66 14.19 11.18
N PHE A 116 -12.39 14.07 12.30
CA PHE A 116 -13.48 15.01 12.61
C PHE A 116 -13.00 16.47 12.73
N PHE A 117 -11.85 16.68 13.38
CA PHE A 117 -11.28 18.03 13.58
C PHE A 117 -10.55 18.59 12.35
N THR A 118 -10.08 17.73 11.45
CA THR A 118 -9.34 18.14 10.25
C THR A 118 -10.24 18.26 9.03
N SER A 119 -11.29 17.44 8.95
CA SER A 119 -12.06 17.27 7.72
C SER A 119 -12.75 18.58 7.33
N SER A 120 -12.47 19.03 6.10
CA SER A 120 -13.20 20.13 5.48
C SER A 120 -14.65 19.77 5.16
N LEU A 121 -15.12 18.55 5.46
CA LEU A 121 -16.44 18.05 5.07
C LEU A 121 -17.60 18.95 5.53
N PHE A 122 -17.51 19.55 6.71
CA PHE A 122 -18.50 20.52 7.20
C PHE A 122 -18.44 21.87 6.45
N SER A 123 -17.29 22.21 5.87
CA SER A 123 -17.10 23.39 5.03
C SER A 123 -17.38 23.11 3.55
N THR A 124 -17.21 21.86 3.09
CA THR A 124 -17.39 21.43 1.69
C THR A 124 -18.84 21.14 1.38
N PHE A 125 -19.59 20.56 2.33
CA PHE A 125 -21.02 20.35 2.18
C PHE A 125 -21.79 21.54 2.75
N ASN A 126 -22.57 22.20 1.89
CA ASN A 126 -23.50 23.26 2.31
C ASN A 126 -24.64 22.75 3.23
N SER A 127 -24.74 21.44 3.48
CA SER A 127 -25.77 20.84 4.33
C SER A 127 -25.17 19.97 5.45
N ILE A 128 -25.51 20.34 6.69
CA ILE A 128 -25.18 19.61 7.92
C ILE A 128 -25.60 18.13 7.89
N PRO A 129 -26.82 17.75 7.44
CA PRO A 129 -27.20 16.32 7.43
C PRO A 129 -26.35 15.49 6.48
N LEU A 130 -25.89 16.06 5.37
CA LEU A 130 -25.03 15.35 4.41
C LEU A 130 -23.62 15.18 4.97
N ALA A 131 -23.10 16.18 5.68
CA ALA A 131 -21.84 16.08 6.41
C ALA A 131 -21.90 15.02 7.53
N LEU A 132 -23.01 14.94 8.27
CA LEU A 132 -23.23 13.89 9.28
C LEU A 132 -23.33 12.49 8.67
N LEU A 133 -24.01 12.34 7.54
CA LEU A 133 -24.12 11.05 6.86
C LEU A 133 -22.76 10.61 6.28
N SER A 134 -22.01 11.54 5.71
CA SER A 134 -20.67 11.30 5.17
C SER A 134 -19.67 10.91 6.26
N THR A 135 -19.67 11.61 7.40
CA THR A 135 -18.83 11.27 8.56
C THR A 135 -19.24 9.92 9.16
N PHE A 136 -20.52 9.59 9.19
CA PHE A 136 -21.01 8.27 9.60
C PHE A 136 -20.54 7.13 8.69
N LEU A 137 -20.54 7.34 7.36
CA LEU A 137 -20.00 6.38 6.39
C LEU A 137 -18.49 6.16 6.60
N CYS A 138 -17.73 7.25 6.82
CA CYS A 138 -16.30 7.19 7.11
C CYS A 138 -16.03 6.44 8.42
N ALA A 139 -16.76 6.76 9.49
CA ALA A 139 -16.66 6.10 10.79
C ALA A 139 -16.97 4.59 10.69
N SER A 140 -18.02 4.24 9.95
CA SER A 140 -18.39 2.84 9.69
C SER A 140 -17.25 2.09 9.00
N THR A 141 -16.59 2.72 8.02
CA THR A 141 -15.47 2.11 7.29
C THR A 141 -14.25 1.89 8.18
N THR A 142 -13.88 2.89 9.00
CA THR A 142 -12.81 2.77 10.01
C THR A 142 -13.12 1.64 10.99
N PHE A 143 -14.38 1.48 11.39
CA PHE A 143 -14.82 0.37 12.22
C PHE A 143 -14.63 -0.99 11.54
N PHE A 144 -14.97 -1.14 10.25
CA PHE A 144 -14.72 -2.39 9.52
C PHE A 144 -13.23 -2.71 9.32
N ILE A 145 -12.37 -1.70 9.18
CA ILE A 145 -10.91 -1.87 9.21
C ILE A 145 -10.48 -2.43 10.57
N GLY A 146 -11.04 -1.90 11.67
CA GLY A 146 -10.82 -2.43 13.02
C GLY A 146 -11.30 -3.87 13.20
N VAL A 147 -12.48 -4.22 12.67
CA VAL A 147 -13.00 -5.60 12.66
C VAL A 147 -12.06 -6.54 11.89
N TRP A 148 -11.59 -6.11 10.71
CA TRP A 148 -10.66 -6.89 9.91
C TRP A 148 -9.30 -7.08 10.60
N ALA A 149 -8.78 -6.04 11.25
CA ALA A 149 -7.56 -6.12 12.05
C ALA A 149 -7.72 -7.06 13.24
N SER A 150 -8.87 -7.02 13.92
CA SER A 150 -9.20 -7.89 15.06
C SER A 150 -9.12 -9.38 14.68
N LEU A 151 -9.62 -9.75 13.49
CA LEU A 151 -9.58 -11.12 13.00
C LEU A 151 -8.15 -11.65 12.76
N GLN A 152 -7.12 -10.79 12.66
CA GLN A 152 -5.73 -11.24 12.48
C GLN A 152 -5.06 -11.68 13.78
N PHE A 153 -5.58 -11.26 14.95
CA PHE A 153 -4.97 -11.58 16.24
C PHE A 153 -5.35 -13.01 16.67
N LYS A 154 -4.36 -13.92 16.71
CA LYS A 154 -4.60 -15.30 17.17
C LYS A 154 -5.13 -15.39 18.60
N TRP A 155 -4.79 -14.41 19.44
CA TRP A 155 -5.27 -14.33 20.82
C TRP A 155 -6.81 -14.27 20.88
N ILE A 156 -7.45 -13.38 20.10
CA ILE A 156 -8.91 -13.26 20.07
C ILE A 156 -9.61 -14.50 19.50
N GLN A 157 -8.96 -15.16 18.53
CA GLN A 157 -9.46 -16.41 17.94
C GLN A 157 -9.55 -17.53 18.97
N ILE A 158 -8.57 -17.63 19.87
CA ILE A 158 -8.52 -18.70 20.88
C ILE A 158 -9.46 -18.41 22.05
N GLU A 159 -9.52 -17.15 22.50
CA GLU A 159 -10.26 -16.77 23.71
C GLU A 159 -11.76 -16.55 23.47
N HIS A 160 -12.14 -16.03 22.29
CA HIS A 160 -13.53 -15.68 21.96
C HIS A 160 -13.98 -16.19 20.59
N PRO A 161 -14.13 -17.52 20.39
CA PRO A 161 -14.43 -18.10 19.08
C PRO A 161 -15.81 -17.73 18.51
N THR A 162 -16.81 -17.48 19.36
CA THR A 162 -18.15 -17.04 18.95
C THR A 162 -18.14 -15.62 18.39
N VAL A 163 -17.35 -14.74 19.00
CA VAL A 163 -17.15 -13.35 18.55
C VAL A 163 -16.47 -13.35 17.19
N VAL A 164 -15.45 -14.20 16.98
CA VAL A 164 -14.74 -14.31 15.69
C VAL A 164 -15.68 -14.72 14.55
N LEU A 165 -16.60 -15.68 14.78
CA LEU A 165 -17.61 -16.06 13.79
C LEU A 165 -18.61 -14.93 13.50
N ALA A 166 -19.02 -14.17 14.53
CA ALA A 166 -19.90 -13.02 14.37
C ALA A 166 -19.20 -11.88 13.60
N LEU A 167 -17.93 -11.61 13.86
CA LEU A 167 -17.12 -10.62 13.14
C LEU A 167 -16.90 -11.01 11.67
N GLU A 168 -16.66 -12.29 11.38
CA GLU A 168 -16.58 -12.80 10.00
C GLU A 168 -17.90 -12.57 9.25
N ARG A 169 -19.04 -12.91 9.86
CA ARG A 169 -20.38 -12.71 9.28
C ARG A 169 -20.72 -11.23 9.09
N LEU A 170 -20.45 -10.39 10.10
CA LEU A 170 -20.68 -8.95 10.06
C LEU A 170 -19.94 -8.31 8.88
N LEU A 171 -18.68 -8.70 8.67
CA LEU A 171 -17.87 -8.16 7.59
C LEU A 171 -18.41 -8.60 6.22
N PHE A 172 -18.80 -9.86 6.06
CA PHE A 172 -19.40 -10.32 4.80
C PHE A 172 -20.78 -9.70 4.51
N ALA A 173 -21.56 -9.35 5.53
CA ALA A 173 -22.90 -8.78 5.38
C ALA A 173 -22.90 -7.26 5.10
N CYS A 174 -21.99 -6.49 5.70
CA CYS A 174 -22.05 -5.03 5.59
C CYS A 174 -21.06 -4.44 4.57
N LEU A 175 -19.94 -5.12 4.31
CA LEU A 175 -18.88 -4.58 3.47
C LEU A 175 -19.29 -4.34 2.00
N PRO A 176 -20.09 -5.19 1.33
CA PRO A 176 -20.47 -4.96 -0.06
C PRO A 176 -21.17 -3.62 -0.30
N SER A 177 -22.04 -3.21 0.63
CA SER A 177 -22.81 -1.96 0.54
C SER A 177 -21.96 -0.72 0.82
N ILE A 178 -21.04 -0.80 1.79
CA ILE A 178 -20.18 0.34 2.17
C ILE A 178 -19.08 0.54 1.14
N ALA A 179 -18.45 -0.55 0.69
CA ALA A 179 -17.39 -0.48 -0.30
C ALA A 179 -17.91 0.01 -1.66
N SER A 180 -19.11 -0.41 -2.09
CA SER A 180 -19.68 0.09 -3.36
C SER A 180 -19.95 1.59 -3.35
N VAL A 181 -20.45 2.13 -2.23
CA VAL A 181 -20.70 3.58 -2.07
C VAL A 181 -19.39 4.37 -2.03
N LEU A 182 -18.39 3.93 -1.25
CA LEU A 182 -17.09 4.62 -1.19
C LEU A 182 -16.32 4.58 -2.52
N PHE A 183 -16.33 3.44 -3.22
CA PHE A 183 -15.72 3.35 -4.54
C PHE A 183 -16.42 4.28 -5.53
N THR A 184 -17.74 4.37 -5.45
CA THR A 184 -18.51 5.30 -6.30
C THR A 184 -18.13 6.75 -5.98
N TRP A 185 -18.06 7.12 -4.70
CA TRP A 185 -17.67 8.46 -4.30
C TRP A 185 -16.27 8.82 -4.83
N ALA A 186 -15.29 7.93 -4.65
CA ALA A 186 -13.94 8.11 -5.17
C ALA A 186 -13.89 8.21 -6.71
N THR A 187 -14.72 7.44 -7.42
CA THR A 187 -14.78 7.56 -8.90
C THR A 187 -15.47 8.83 -9.36
N VAL A 188 -16.50 9.29 -8.66
CA VAL A 188 -17.24 10.51 -9.01
C VAL A 188 -16.38 11.74 -8.76
N SER A 189 -15.55 11.75 -7.71
CA SER A 189 -14.58 12.83 -7.50
C SER A 189 -13.52 12.91 -8.61
N ALA A 190 -13.23 11.79 -9.29
CA ALA A 190 -12.24 11.75 -10.37
C ALA A 190 -12.83 11.94 -11.78
N LEU A 191 -14.04 11.42 -12.05
CA LEU A 191 -14.63 11.33 -13.39
C LEU A 191 -15.92 12.15 -13.57
N GLY A 192 -16.39 12.81 -12.51
CA GLY A 192 -17.63 13.59 -12.52
C GLY A 192 -18.90 12.75 -12.34
N MET A 193 -20.05 13.45 -12.26
CA MET A 193 -21.34 12.89 -11.84
C MET A 193 -22.17 12.26 -12.97
N ASN A 194 -21.87 12.58 -14.23
CA ASN A 194 -22.73 12.23 -15.39
C ASN A 194 -23.04 10.73 -15.51
N ASN A 195 -22.04 9.86 -15.29
CA ASN A 195 -22.19 8.40 -15.39
C ASN A 195 -22.16 7.68 -14.03
N ALA A 196 -22.39 8.40 -12.93
CA ALA A 196 -22.19 7.90 -11.58
C ALA A 196 -23.03 6.65 -11.24
N SER A 197 -24.28 6.57 -11.75
CA SER A 197 -25.17 5.43 -11.54
C SER A 197 -24.64 4.13 -12.16
N TYR A 198 -23.99 4.22 -13.32
CA TYR A 198 -23.37 3.09 -13.98
C TYR A 198 -22.11 2.61 -13.23
N TYR A 199 -21.29 3.52 -12.71
CA TYR A 199 -20.16 3.14 -11.85
C TYR A 199 -20.64 2.41 -10.59
N PHE A 200 -21.68 2.93 -9.94
CA PHE A 200 -22.27 2.31 -8.77
C PHE A 200 -22.86 0.92 -9.06
N MET A 201 -23.52 0.74 -10.21
CA MET A 201 -24.01 -0.56 -10.67
C MET A 201 -22.87 -1.57 -10.80
N VAL A 202 -21.76 -1.19 -11.46
CA VAL A 202 -20.60 -2.07 -11.66
C VAL A 202 -19.97 -2.46 -10.33
N PHE A 203 -19.75 -1.54 -9.40
CA PHE A 203 -19.21 -1.87 -8.09
C PHE A 203 -20.12 -2.79 -7.28
N ASN A 204 -21.43 -2.54 -7.28
CA ASN A 204 -22.40 -3.45 -6.65
C ASN A 204 -22.36 -4.85 -7.28
N CYS A 205 -22.26 -4.96 -8.60
CA CYS A 205 -22.12 -6.22 -9.31
C CYS A 205 -20.87 -7.01 -8.89
N VAL A 206 -19.72 -6.33 -8.83
CA VAL A 206 -18.43 -6.92 -8.44
C VAL A 206 -18.47 -7.39 -6.99
N PHE A 207 -18.93 -6.54 -6.05
CA PHE A 207 -18.98 -6.90 -4.64
C PHE A 207 -20.03 -7.97 -4.35
N TYR A 208 -21.18 -7.96 -5.04
CA TYR A 208 -22.15 -9.05 -4.96
C TYR A 208 -21.51 -10.39 -5.36
N TRP A 209 -20.75 -10.43 -6.45
CA TRP A 209 -20.05 -11.64 -6.89
C TRP A 209 -18.98 -12.12 -5.89
N LEU A 210 -18.25 -11.19 -5.26
CA LEU A 210 -17.18 -11.50 -4.30
C LEU A 210 -17.72 -12.05 -2.97
N PHE A 211 -18.83 -11.50 -2.47
CA PHE A 211 -19.33 -11.74 -1.11
C PHE A 211 -20.62 -12.57 -1.03
N SER A 212 -21.58 -12.40 -1.94
CA SER A 212 -22.95 -12.96 -1.80
C SER A 212 -23.11 -14.43 -2.24
N ILE A 213 -22.14 -15.01 -2.95
CA ILE A 213 -22.17 -16.44 -3.34
C ILE A 213 -22.01 -17.29 -2.07
N PRO A 214 -22.74 -18.41 -1.88
CA PRO A 214 -22.64 -19.22 -0.66
C PRO A 214 -21.19 -19.68 -0.40
N ARG A 215 -20.65 -19.30 0.78
CA ARG A 215 -19.29 -19.65 1.23
C ARG A 215 -19.31 -20.25 2.63
N VAL A 216 -18.39 -21.18 2.84
CA VAL A 216 -18.12 -21.81 4.14
C VAL A 216 -17.27 -20.87 5.01
N SER A 217 -17.56 -20.82 6.31
CA SER A 217 -16.77 -20.07 7.31
C SER A 217 -15.34 -20.57 7.42
N SER A 218 -14.40 -19.65 7.62
CA SER A 218 -12.96 -19.93 7.75
C SER A 218 -12.60 -20.68 9.04
N PHE A 219 -13.46 -20.62 10.06
CA PHE A 219 -13.14 -21.06 11.42
C PHE A 219 -13.90 -22.32 11.87
N LYS A 220 -14.77 -22.88 11.01
CA LYS A 220 -15.48 -24.16 11.26
C LYS A 220 -14.66 -25.37 10.79
N LEU A 221 -14.72 -26.47 11.55
CA LEU A 221 -13.84 -27.65 11.45
C LEU A 221 -13.87 -28.35 10.07
N LYS A 222 -12.67 -28.60 9.50
CA LYS A 222 -12.44 -29.28 8.21
C LYS A 222 -12.85 -30.77 8.19
N GLN A 223 -13.04 -31.39 9.35
CA GLN A 223 -13.26 -32.84 9.52
C GLN A 223 -14.69 -33.28 9.15
N GLN A 224 -15.68 -32.40 9.29
CA GLN A 224 -17.03 -32.62 8.74
C GLN A 224 -17.05 -32.51 7.21
N GLN A 225 -16.18 -31.67 6.63
CA GLN A 225 -16.05 -31.51 5.18
C GLN A 225 -15.57 -32.81 4.50
N VAL A 226 -14.68 -33.58 5.15
CA VAL A 226 -14.17 -34.87 4.64
C VAL A 226 -15.14 -36.02 4.89
N SER A 227 -15.88 -36.01 6.01
CA SER A 227 -16.91 -37.02 6.30
C SER A 227 -18.08 -36.95 5.30
N CYS A 228 -18.52 -35.73 4.94
CA CYS A 228 -19.51 -35.52 3.89
C CYS A 228 -18.98 -35.84 2.47
N CYS A 229 -17.66 -35.84 2.25
CA CYS A 229 -17.06 -36.25 0.98
C CYS A 229 -16.85 -37.77 0.85
N HIS A 230 -16.90 -38.55 1.94
CA HIS A 230 -16.75 -40.02 1.90
C HIS A 230 -18.06 -40.78 1.72
N HIS A 231 -19.22 -40.17 2.04
CA HIS A 231 -20.51 -40.68 1.60
C HIS A 231 -20.80 -40.08 0.21
N GLY A 232 -20.56 -40.88 -0.83
CA GLY A 232 -20.63 -40.49 -2.25
C GLY A 232 -22.04 -40.22 -2.78
N ASP A 233 -22.91 -39.59 -2.00
CA ASP A 233 -24.20 -39.07 -2.43
C ASP A 233 -24.17 -37.55 -2.26
N GLY A 234 -24.61 -36.80 -3.28
CA GLY A 234 -24.48 -35.35 -3.38
C GLY A 234 -25.35 -34.55 -2.41
N GLY A 235 -25.17 -34.77 -1.10
CA GLY A 235 -25.94 -34.16 -0.02
C GLY A 235 -25.57 -32.69 0.24
N ASP A 236 -26.60 -31.91 0.54
CA ASP A 236 -26.56 -30.49 0.85
C ASP A 236 -25.56 -30.15 1.98
N VAL A 237 -24.77 -29.09 1.78
CA VAL A 237 -23.98 -28.47 2.85
C VAL A 237 -24.97 -27.95 3.90
N PRO A 238 -24.84 -28.33 5.20
CA PRO A 238 -25.75 -27.84 6.22
C PRO A 238 -25.73 -26.31 6.27
N GLU A 239 -26.91 -25.69 6.24
CA GLU A 239 -27.10 -24.22 6.18
C GLU A 239 -26.34 -23.49 7.28
N ASP A 240 -26.17 -24.13 8.44
CA ASP A 240 -25.40 -23.62 9.57
C ASP A 240 -23.94 -23.30 9.23
N ASN A 241 -23.35 -23.92 8.21
CA ASN A 241 -21.93 -23.75 7.86
C ASN A 241 -21.64 -22.59 6.91
N LEU A 242 -22.68 -21.95 6.36
CA LEU A 242 -22.55 -20.78 5.50
C LEU A 242 -22.29 -19.51 6.34
N ILE A 243 -21.50 -18.58 5.79
CA ILE A 243 -21.22 -17.30 6.46
C ILE A 243 -22.47 -16.41 6.47
N LEU A 244 -23.19 -16.35 5.35
CA LEU A 244 -24.34 -15.48 5.14
C LEU A 244 -25.66 -16.21 5.40
N GLY A 245 -26.58 -15.55 6.10
CA GLY A 245 -27.95 -16.01 6.29
C GLY A 245 -28.91 -15.58 5.16
N GLN A 246 -30.15 -16.05 5.22
CA GLN A 246 -31.20 -15.73 4.23
C GLN A 246 -31.50 -14.22 4.16
N LEU A 247 -31.58 -13.55 5.32
CA LEU A 247 -31.85 -12.11 5.41
C LEU A 247 -30.77 -11.27 4.71
N GLU A 248 -29.50 -11.59 4.98
CA GLU A 248 -28.37 -10.86 4.40
C GLU A 248 -28.30 -11.06 2.88
N CYS A 249 -28.55 -12.28 2.41
CA CYS A 249 -28.64 -12.56 0.98
C CYS A 249 -29.78 -11.78 0.31
N CYS A 250 -30.94 -11.67 0.96
CA CYS A 250 -32.06 -10.85 0.49
C CYS A 250 -31.67 -9.37 0.39
N MET A 251 -31.06 -8.82 1.45
CA MET A 251 -30.58 -7.44 1.47
C MET A 251 -29.57 -7.17 0.36
N HIS A 252 -28.59 -8.05 0.15
CA HIS A 252 -27.61 -7.92 -0.93
C HIS A 252 -28.27 -7.94 -2.32
N THR A 253 -29.30 -8.78 -2.53
CA THR A 253 -30.04 -8.77 -3.80
C THR A 253 -30.87 -7.50 -3.99
N LEU A 254 -31.46 -6.97 -2.93
CA LEU A 254 -32.24 -5.73 -2.98
C LEU A 254 -31.33 -4.54 -3.30
N THR A 255 -30.17 -4.46 -2.64
CA THR A 255 -29.13 -3.46 -2.92
C THR A 255 -28.63 -3.57 -4.35
N LEU A 256 -28.33 -4.78 -4.85
CA LEU A 256 -27.87 -5.00 -6.21
C LEU A 256 -28.87 -4.48 -7.27
N LEU A 257 -30.16 -4.72 -7.07
CA LEU A 257 -31.20 -4.43 -8.07
C LEU A 257 -31.73 -2.98 -8.01
N HIS A 258 -31.91 -2.41 -6.82
CA HIS A 258 -32.65 -1.16 -6.67
C HIS A 258 -31.77 0.05 -6.41
N PHE A 259 -30.63 -0.09 -5.71
CA PHE A 259 -29.85 1.07 -5.29
C PHE A 259 -29.25 1.87 -6.46
N PRO A 260 -28.68 1.24 -7.51
CA PRO A 260 -28.22 1.97 -8.69
C PRO A 260 -29.34 2.71 -9.44
N LEU A 261 -30.52 2.10 -9.52
CA LEU A 261 -31.70 2.69 -10.16
C LEU A 261 -32.23 3.89 -9.36
N LEU A 262 -32.41 3.75 -8.04
CA LEU A 262 -32.85 4.84 -7.17
C LEU A 262 -31.86 6.00 -7.18
N PHE A 263 -30.55 5.70 -7.19
CA PHE A 263 -29.52 6.73 -7.29
C PHE A 263 -29.57 7.48 -8.64
N HIS A 264 -29.84 6.79 -9.75
CA HIS A 264 -30.03 7.45 -11.04
C HIS A 264 -31.28 8.32 -11.07
N ILE A 265 -32.40 7.82 -10.54
CA ILE A 265 -33.65 8.58 -10.45
C ILE A 265 -33.45 9.84 -9.61
N ALA A 266 -32.78 9.72 -8.45
CA ALA A 266 -32.53 10.85 -7.57
C ALA A 266 -31.58 11.89 -8.19
N SER A 267 -30.54 11.45 -8.91
CA SER A 267 -29.54 12.35 -9.50
C SER A 267 -30.02 13.04 -10.79
N HIS A 268 -30.82 12.36 -11.62
CA HIS A 268 -31.22 12.83 -12.94
C HIS A 268 -32.73 13.11 -13.06
N TYR A 269 -33.42 13.34 -11.94
CA TYR A 269 -34.90 13.42 -11.87
C TYR A 269 -35.54 14.38 -12.90
N SER A 270 -34.86 15.47 -13.25
CA SER A 270 -35.34 16.47 -14.20
C SER A 270 -35.25 16.03 -15.67
N VAL A 271 -34.40 15.06 -16.00
CA VAL A 271 -34.07 14.66 -17.39
C VAL A 271 -34.58 13.26 -17.74
N ILE A 272 -35.14 12.52 -16.77
CA ILE A 272 -35.53 11.10 -16.93
C ILE A 272 -36.41 10.85 -18.16
N PHE A 273 -37.41 11.71 -18.39
CA PHE A 273 -38.37 11.57 -19.48
C PHE A 273 -38.09 12.48 -20.69
N SER A 274 -36.93 13.14 -20.73
CA SER A 274 -36.59 14.06 -21.81
C SER A 274 -36.20 13.34 -23.11
N SER A 275 -35.71 12.10 -23.02
CA SER A 275 -35.29 11.33 -24.20
C SER A 275 -35.60 9.83 -24.08
N PRO A 276 -35.79 9.10 -25.19
CA PRO A 276 -35.87 7.64 -25.15
C PRO A 276 -34.60 6.98 -24.60
N ALA A 277 -33.44 7.63 -24.75
CA ALA A 277 -32.16 7.14 -24.24
C ALA A 277 -32.10 7.15 -22.70
N SER A 278 -32.63 8.21 -22.06
CA SER A 278 -32.69 8.29 -20.58
C SER A 278 -33.68 7.28 -19.98
N VAL A 279 -34.76 6.95 -20.70
CA VAL A 279 -35.66 5.85 -20.30
C VAL A 279 -34.96 4.48 -20.45
N CYS A 280 -34.17 4.29 -21.52
CA CYS A 280 -33.35 3.09 -21.68
C CYS A 280 -32.34 2.94 -20.54
N ASP A 281 -31.78 4.03 -20.02
CA ASP A 281 -30.82 3.99 -18.90
C ASP A 281 -31.44 3.40 -17.62
N LEU A 282 -32.70 3.73 -17.31
CA LEU A 282 -33.42 3.12 -16.18
C LEU A 282 -33.56 1.60 -16.34
N PHE A 283 -33.94 1.15 -17.53
CA PHE A 283 -34.10 -0.26 -17.82
C PHE A 283 -32.76 -1.01 -17.80
N LEU A 284 -31.69 -0.42 -18.34
CA LEU A 284 -30.36 -1.01 -18.31
C LEU A 284 -29.84 -1.15 -16.87
N LEU A 285 -30.01 -0.12 -16.04
CA LEU A 285 -29.59 -0.13 -14.64
C LEU A 285 -30.32 -1.18 -13.79
N PHE A 286 -31.53 -1.61 -14.17
CA PHE A 286 -32.27 -2.67 -13.50
C PHE A 286 -31.98 -4.06 -14.08
N PHE A 287 -32.11 -4.22 -15.41
CA PHE A 287 -32.07 -5.52 -16.05
C PHE A 287 -30.66 -6.10 -16.24
N ILE A 288 -29.60 -5.27 -16.30
CA ILE A 288 -28.22 -5.77 -16.30
C ILE A 288 -27.89 -6.49 -14.98
N PRO A 289 -28.13 -5.89 -13.79
CA PRO A 289 -27.99 -6.61 -12.52
C PRO A 289 -28.87 -7.86 -12.40
N VAL A 290 -30.08 -7.86 -12.98
CA VAL A 290 -30.92 -9.07 -13.06
C VAL A 290 -30.22 -10.19 -13.85
N LEU A 291 -29.67 -9.89 -15.03
CA LEU A 291 -28.92 -10.88 -15.81
C LEU A 291 -27.71 -11.44 -15.04
N LEU A 292 -26.98 -10.57 -14.33
CA LEU A 292 -25.87 -11.00 -13.47
C LEU A 292 -26.35 -11.89 -12.32
N LEU A 293 -27.45 -11.52 -11.64
CA LEU A 293 -28.04 -12.31 -10.55
C LEU A 293 -28.47 -13.70 -11.03
N LEU A 294 -29.11 -13.77 -12.20
CA LEU A 294 -29.53 -15.02 -12.82
C LEU A 294 -28.33 -15.87 -13.28
N TYR A 295 -27.24 -15.24 -13.72
CA TYR A 295 -25.98 -15.93 -13.97
C TYR A 295 -25.35 -16.44 -12.68
N ALA A 296 -25.30 -15.62 -11.62
CA ALA A 296 -24.80 -16.01 -10.30
C ALA A 296 -25.63 -17.13 -9.66
N SER A 297 -26.93 -17.24 -10.00
CA SER A 297 -27.80 -18.37 -9.65
C SER A 297 -27.19 -19.72 -10.05
N THR A 298 -26.47 -19.80 -11.18
CA THR A 298 -25.81 -21.05 -11.62
C THR A 298 -24.77 -21.54 -10.63
N ARG A 299 -24.26 -20.65 -9.76
CA ARG A 299 -23.31 -20.93 -8.69
C ARG A 299 -23.95 -20.93 -7.30
N GLY A 300 -25.28 -20.96 -7.23
CA GLY A 300 -26.03 -21.05 -5.98
C GLY A 300 -26.33 -19.71 -5.31
N ALA A 301 -26.26 -18.56 -5.98
CA ALA A 301 -26.57 -17.26 -5.34
C ALA A 301 -28.03 -17.13 -4.83
N LEU A 302 -28.97 -17.85 -5.44
CA LEU A 302 -30.41 -17.85 -5.12
C LEU A 302 -30.84 -19.02 -4.24
N TRP A 303 -29.89 -19.66 -3.53
CA TRP A 303 -30.15 -20.83 -2.68
C TRP A 303 -31.21 -20.59 -1.60
N TRP A 304 -31.37 -19.34 -1.13
CA TRP A 304 -32.30 -18.94 -0.09
C TRP A 304 -33.75 -18.74 -0.59
N VAL A 305 -33.99 -18.63 -1.90
CA VAL A 305 -35.32 -18.36 -2.47
C VAL A 305 -36.15 -19.63 -2.61
N THR A 306 -35.58 -20.70 -3.17
CA THR A 306 -36.25 -21.99 -3.24
C THR A 306 -35.24 -23.12 -3.37
N LYS A 307 -35.50 -24.23 -2.67
CA LYS A 307 -34.68 -25.45 -2.73
C LYS A 307 -35.00 -26.33 -3.94
N ASN A 308 -36.08 -26.02 -4.68
CA ASN A 308 -36.52 -26.81 -5.82
C ASN A 308 -35.75 -26.39 -7.09
N ASP A 309 -34.82 -27.24 -7.55
CA ASP A 309 -34.01 -27.01 -8.75
C ASP A 309 -34.85 -26.72 -10.02
N ASN A 310 -35.98 -27.41 -10.17
CA ASN A 310 -36.87 -27.22 -11.32
C ASN A 310 -37.53 -25.83 -11.32
N LYS A 311 -37.93 -25.33 -10.14
CA LYS A 311 -38.50 -23.97 -10.00
C LYS A 311 -37.42 -22.91 -10.23
N LEU A 312 -36.21 -23.11 -9.70
CA LEU A 312 -35.05 -22.23 -9.95
C LEU A 312 -34.70 -22.16 -11.44
N ARG A 313 -34.72 -23.29 -12.15
CA ARG A 313 -34.45 -23.35 -13.58
C ARG A 313 -35.51 -22.57 -14.37
N SER A 314 -36.79 -22.74 -14.03
CA SER A 314 -37.88 -21.98 -14.66
C SER A 314 -37.72 -20.48 -14.45
N ILE A 315 -37.43 -20.04 -13.21
CA ILE A 315 -37.19 -18.62 -12.89
C ILE A 315 -36.01 -18.08 -13.70
N ARG A 316 -34.92 -18.84 -13.82
CA ARG A 316 -33.71 -18.41 -14.56
C ARG A 316 -33.99 -18.21 -16.04
N VAL A 317 -34.71 -19.14 -16.67
CA VAL A 317 -34.97 -19.09 -18.11
C VAL A 317 -35.99 -18.01 -18.43
N VAL A 318 -37.11 -17.94 -17.70
CA VAL A 318 -38.19 -16.97 -17.97
C VAL A 318 -37.71 -15.55 -17.70
N ASN A 319 -37.20 -15.26 -16.49
CA ASN A 319 -36.74 -13.92 -16.16
C ASN A 319 -35.48 -13.53 -16.95
N GLY A 320 -34.65 -14.52 -17.31
CA GLY A 320 -33.48 -14.31 -18.15
C GLY A 320 -33.84 -13.91 -19.57
N ALA A 321 -34.85 -14.55 -20.16
CA ALA A 321 -35.35 -14.20 -21.49
C ALA A 321 -35.96 -12.79 -21.51
N VAL A 322 -36.80 -12.45 -20.52
CA VAL A 322 -37.39 -11.11 -20.39
C VAL A 322 -36.29 -10.04 -20.23
N ALA A 323 -35.35 -10.25 -19.31
CA ALA A 323 -34.26 -9.30 -19.09
C ALA A 323 -33.37 -9.13 -20.33
N LEU A 324 -33.10 -10.22 -21.06
CA LEU A 324 -32.30 -10.19 -22.27
C LEU A 324 -32.99 -9.42 -23.41
N ILE A 325 -34.30 -9.59 -23.58
CA ILE A 325 -35.08 -8.81 -24.57
C ILE A 325 -35.01 -7.32 -24.25
N VAL A 326 -35.29 -6.92 -23.01
CA VAL A 326 -35.30 -5.51 -22.61
C VAL A 326 -33.92 -4.87 -22.76
N VAL A 327 -32.86 -5.55 -22.31
CA VAL A 327 -31.48 -5.04 -22.44
C VAL A 327 -31.08 -4.86 -23.89
N VAL A 328 -31.41 -5.82 -24.76
CA VAL A 328 -31.09 -5.75 -26.19
C VAL A 328 -31.81 -4.56 -26.85
N ILE A 329 -33.12 -4.39 -26.62
CA ILE A 329 -33.87 -3.23 -27.15
C ILE A 329 -33.25 -1.91 -26.67
N CYS A 330 -32.87 -1.81 -25.40
CA CYS A 330 -32.24 -0.61 -24.85
C CYS A 330 -30.88 -0.32 -25.52
N LEU A 331 -30.06 -1.35 -25.77
CA LEU A 331 -28.78 -1.21 -26.47
C LEU A 331 -28.98 -0.87 -27.96
N GLU A 332 -30.03 -1.36 -28.61
CA GLU A 332 -30.37 -1.00 -29.98
C GLU A 332 -30.65 0.50 -30.10
N VAL A 333 -31.53 1.03 -29.24
CA VAL A 333 -31.89 2.45 -29.22
C VAL A 333 -30.67 3.32 -28.89
N ARG A 334 -29.91 2.97 -27.84
CA ARG A 334 -28.84 3.80 -27.29
C ARG A 334 -27.52 3.70 -28.04
N VAL A 335 -27.18 2.54 -28.59
CA VAL A 335 -25.87 2.29 -29.22
C VAL A 335 -26.01 2.17 -30.73
N VAL A 336 -26.84 1.24 -31.21
CA VAL A 336 -26.88 0.92 -32.64
C VAL A 336 -27.51 2.04 -33.44
N PHE A 337 -28.74 2.46 -33.11
CA PHE A 337 -29.42 3.51 -33.87
C PHE A 337 -28.84 4.89 -33.60
N HIS A 338 -28.43 5.18 -32.36
CA HIS A 338 -27.84 6.47 -32.01
C HIS A 338 -26.44 6.67 -32.62
N SER A 339 -25.54 5.68 -32.50
CA SER A 339 -24.14 5.84 -32.92
C SER A 339 -23.84 5.25 -34.30
N PHE A 340 -24.48 4.13 -34.66
CA PHE A 340 -24.19 3.39 -35.90
C PHE A 340 -25.29 3.49 -36.96
N GLY A 341 -26.35 4.29 -36.72
CA GLY A 341 -27.49 4.39 -37.63
C GLY A 341 -27.12 4.78 -39.06
N ARG A 342 -26.04 5.55 -39.24
CA ARG A 342 -25.53 5.97 -40.57
C ARG A 342 -24.87 4.85 -41.38
N TYR A 343 -24.45 3.77 -40.73
CA TYR A 343 -23.80 2.62 -41.40
C TYR A 343 -24.81 1.51 -41.75
N ILE A 344 -26.07 1.65 -41.34
CA ILE A 344 -27.13 0.70 -41.66
C ILE A 344 -27.65 1.05 -43.06
N GLN A 345 -27.42 0.17 -44.03
CA GLN A 345 -27.78 0.43 -45.42
C GLN A 345 -29.27 0.16 -45.72
N VAL A 346 -29.97 -0.55 -44.82
CA VAL A 346 -31.37 -0.93 -44.99
C VAL A 346 -32.31 0.20 -44.55
N PRO A 347 -33.35 0.55 -45.32
CA PRO A 347 -34.32 1.58 -44.92
C PRO A 347 -35.29 1.09 -43.82
N PRO A 348 -35.85 2.01 -43.00
CA PRO A 348 -36.97 1.71 -42.11
C PRO A 348 -38.20 1.20 -42.85
N PRO A 349 -39.00 0.26 -42.29
CA PRO A 349 -38.91 -0.33 -40.95
C PRO A 349 -38.05 -1.60 -40.85
N LEU A 350 -37.52 -2.10 -41.98
CA LEU A 350 -36.78 -3.37 -42.03
C LEU A 350 -35.47 -3.33 -41.26
N ASN A 351 -34.85 -2.15 -41.12
CA ASN A 351 -33.68 -1.96 -40.28
C ASN A 351 -33.93 -2.36 -38.83
N TYR A 352 -35.04 -1.94 -38.22
CA TYR A 352 -35.40 -2.28 -36.83
C TYR A 352 -35.53 -3.79 -36.68
N LEU A 353 -36.28 -4.45 -37.57
CA LEU A 353 -36.48 -5.90 -37.52
C LEU A 353 -35.16 -6.66 -37.65
N LEU A 354 -34.32 -6.30 -38.62
CA LEU A 354 -33.05 -6.98 -38.87
C LEU A 354 -32.03 -6.74 -37.76
N VAL A 355 -31.95 -5.52 -37.21
CA VAL A 355 -31.09 -5.19 -36.05
C VAL A 355 -31.53 -6.03 -34.86
N THR A 356 -32.83 -6.08 -34.55
CA THR A 356 -33.35 -6.88 -33.45
C THR A 356 -33.11 -8.37 -33.67
N MET A 357 -33.35 -8.90 -34.87
CA MET A 357 -33.05 -10.30 -35.19
C MET A 357 -31.57 -10.63 -34.99
N THR A 358 -30.67 -9.71 -35.36
CA THR A 358 -29.23 -9.91 -35.24
C THR A 358 -28.77 -9.86 -33.77
N MET A 359 -29.13 -8.81 -33.04
CA MET A 359 -28.71 -8.62 -31.66
C MET A 359 -29.39 -9.59 -30.70
N LEU A 360 -30.72 -9.72 -30.78
CA LEU A 360 -31.49 -10.60 -29.92
C LEU A 360 -31.19 -12.06 -30.23
N GLY A 361 -31.14 -12.44 -31.50
CA GLY A 361 -30.81 -13.80 -31.91
C GLY A 361 -29.38 -14.19 -31.52
N GLY A 362 -28.41 -13.28 -31.65
CA GLY A 362 -27.04 -13.48 -31.18
C GLY A 362 -26.94 -13.62 -29.65
N ALA A 363 -27.60 -12.73 -28.91
CA ALA A 363 -27.64 -12.77 -27.44
C ALA A 363 -28.36 -14.03 -26.92
N ALA A 364 -29.47 -14.43 -27.55
CA ALA A 364 -30.20 -15.65 -27.21
C ALA A 364 -29.38 -16.90 -27.50
N ALA A 365 -28.64 -16.96 -28.62
CA ALA A 365 -27.72 -18.05 -28.93
C ALA A 365 -26.60 -18.16 -27.88
N ALA A 366 -25.98 -17.04 -27.49
CA ALA A 366 -24.97 -17.01 -26.43
C ALA A 366 -25.55 -17.44 -25.06
N GLY A 367 -26.75 -16.96 -24.71
CA GLY A 367 -27.47 -17.34 -23.50
C GLY A 367 -27.80 -18.83 -23.45
N ALA A 368 -28.33 -19.39 -24.54
CA ALA A 368 -28.67 -20.81 -24.63
C ALA A 368 -27.42 -21.71 -24.48
N TYR A 369 -26.29 -21.32 -25.08
CA TYR A 369 -25.03 -22.05 -24.91
C TYR A 369 -24.48 -21.95 -23.48
N THR A 370 -24.45 -20.76 -22.89
CA THR A 370 -23.93 -20.56 -21.52
C THR A 370 -24.77 -21.24 -20.45
N MET A 371 -26.09 -21.36 -20.66
CA MET A 371 -26.99 -22.11 -19.79
C MET A 371 -26.97 -23.63 -20.04
N GLY A 372 -26.23 -24.11 -21.05
CA GLY A 372 -26.13 -25.53 -21.38
C GLY A 372 -27.42 -26.12 -21.93
N MET A 373 -28.26 -25.31 -22.61
CA MET A 373 -29.54 -25.76 -23.17
C MET A 373 -29.40 -26.55 -24.47
N ILE A 374 -28.19 -26.59 -25.05
CA ILE A 374 -27.87 -27.32 -26.28
C ILE A 374 -27.37 -28.71 -25.90
N ALA A 375 -28.28 -29.66 -25.75
CA ALA A 375 -27.98 -31.04 -25.37
C ALA A 375 -28.52 -32.05 -26.39
N ASP A 376 -29.72 -31.81 -26.91
CA ASP A 376 -30.42 -32.74 -27.81
C ASP A 376 -30.20 -32.38 -29.28
N ALA A 377 -30.34 -33.38 -30.17
CA ALA A 377 -30.18 -33.20 -31.62
C ALA A 377 -31.09 -32.08 -32.16
N PHE A 378 -32.35 -32.00 -31.72
CA PHE A 378 -33.27 -30.93 -32.10
C PHE A 378 -32.79 -29.55 -31.64
N SER A 379 -32.33 -29.41 -30.39
CA SER A 379 -31.79 -28.15 -29.86
C SER A 379 -30.53 -27.70 -30.60
N SER A 380 -29.71 -28.66 -31.06
CA SER A 380 -28.51 -28.38 -31.84
C SER A 380 -28.84 -27.87 -33.25
N VAL A 381 -29.88 -28.44 -33.89
CA VAL A 381 -30.37 -27.98 -35.19
C VAL A 381 -30.98 -26.58 -35.07
N ALA A 382 -31.80 -26.34 -34.05
CA ALA A 382 -32.38 -25.04 -33.78
C ALA A 382 -31.29 -23.96 -33.54
N PHE A 383 -30.23 -24.31 -32.80
CA PHE A 383 -29.08 -23.42 -32.59
C PHE A 383 -28.34 -23.11 -33.91
N THR A 384 -28.13 -24.11 -34.77
CA THR A 384 -27.52 -23.90 -36.10
C THR A 384 -28.38 -23.05 -37.03
N ALA A 385 -29.70 -23.25 -37.03
CA ALA A 385 -30.61 -22.45 -37.84
C ALA A 385 -30.63 -20.98 -37.37
N LEU A 386 -30.70 -20.76 -36.06
CA LEU A 386 -30.70 -19.42 -35.45
C LEU A 386 -29.42 -18.64 -35.79
N THR A 387 -28.25 -19.25 -35.64
CA THR A 387 -26.95 -18.61 -35.91
C THR A 387 -26.74 -18.26 -37.39
N VAL A 388 -27.21 -19.12 -38.32
CA VAL A 388 -27.22 -18.83 -39.76
C VAL A 388 -28.14 -17.66 -40.08
N LEU A 389 -29.35 -17.65 -39.50
CA LEU A 389 -30.34 -16.58 -39.70
C LEU A 389 -29.82 -15.24 -39.17
N VAL A 390 -29.24 -15.23 -37.96
CA VAL A 390 -28.58 -14.06 -37.35
C VAL A 390 -27.46 -13.52 -38.24
N SER A 391 -26.62 -14.40 -38.79
CA SER A 391 -25.50 -13.99 -39.64
C SER A 391 -25.96 -13.47 -41.01
N ALA A 392 -27.05 -14.03 -41.56
CA ALA A 392 -27.68 -13.52 -42.76
C ALA A 392 -28.32 -12.14 -42.53
N ALA A 393 -29.01 -11.94 -41.41
CA ALA A 393 -29.59 -10.65 -41.04
C ALA A 393 -28.52 -9.57 -40.84
N ALA A 394 -27.41 -9.91 -40.18
CA ALA A 394 -26.25 -9.02 -40.01
C ALA A 394 -25.64 -8.60 -41.36
N ALA A 395 -25.54 -9.53 -42.30
CA ALA A 395 -25.01 -9.28 -43.62
C ALA A 395 -25.86 -8.29 -44.43
N ILE A 396 -27.19 -8.44 -44.36
CA ILE A 396 -28.14 -7.52 -45.02
C ILE A 396 -28.03 -6.11 -44.40
N LEU A 397 -27.91 -6.00 -43.07
CA LEU A 397 -27.79 -4.71 -42.38
C LEU A 397 -26.56 -3.90 -42.80
N VAL A 398 -25.42 -4.59 -42.90
CA VAL A 398 -24.12 -4.00 -43.24
C VAL A 398 -23.99 -3.75 -44.75
N GLY A 399 -24.88 -4.32 -45.57
CA GLY A 399 -24.82 -4.21 -47.03
C GLY A 399 -23.81 -5.13 -47.68
N PHE A 400 -23.52 -6.28 -47.06
CA PHE A 400 -22.67 -7.28 -47.69
C PHE A 400 -23.34 -7.75 -49.00
N PRO A 401 -22.60 -7.91 -50.10
CA PRO A 401 -23.18 -8.40 -51.35
C PRO A 401 -23.66 -9.84 -51.13
N ILE A 402 -24.97 -9.99 -50.94
CA ILE A 402 -25.63 -11.28 -50.87
C ILE A 402 -26.28 -11.48 -52.23
N LEU A 403 -25.96 -12.60 -52.86
CA LEU A 403 -26.64 -13.07 -54.07
C LEU A 403 -28.09 -13.46 -53.71
N ILE A 404 -28.94 -12.46 -53.47
CA ILE A 404 -30.36 -12.54 -53.72
C ILE A 404 -30.54 -11.71 -54.97
N SER A 405 -30.84 -12.38 -56.08
CA SER A 405 -31.22 -11.75 -57.33
C SER A 405 -32.36 -10.75 -57.08
N LEU A 406 -31.99 -9.51 -56.80
CA LEU A 406 -32.86 -8.35 -56.69
C LEU A 406 -33.37 -7.90 -58.05
N HIS A 407 -33.20 -8.74 -59.08
CA HIS A 407 -33.92 -8.63 -60.34
C HIS A 407 -35.41 -8.89 -60.15
N VAL A 408 -35.86 -9.68 -59.16
CA VAL A 408 -37.31 -9.94 -58.99
C VAL A 408 -38.06 -8.75 -58.36
N LEU A 409 -37.44 -7.99 -57.45
CA LEU A 409 -38.10 -6.85 -56.79
C LEU A 409 -38.03 -5.55 -57.61
N THR A 410 -37.01 -5.38 -58.45
CA THR A 410 -37.00 -4.30 -59.47
C THR A 410 -37.89 -4.65 -60.66
N TYR A 411 -38.04 -5.93 -61.03
CA TYR A 411 -39.01 -6.35 -62.04
C TYR A 411 -40.46 -6.16 -61.57
N ILE A 412 -40.76 -6.34 -60.28
CA ILE A 412 -42.10 -6.02 -59.73
C ILE A 412 -42.36 -4.51 -59.66
N ARG A 413 -41.32 -3.67 -59.49
CA ARG A 413 -41.46 -2.18 -59.54
C ARG A 413 -41.53 -1.63 -60.96
N THR A 414 -41.08 -2.38 -61.97
CA THR A 414 -41.15 -1.99 -63.39
C THR A 414 -42.30 -2.67 -64.15
N ALA A 415 -42.92 -3.72 -63.61
CA ALA A 415 -44.11 -4.38 -64.18
C ALA A 415 -45.45 -3.71 -63.83
N GLN A 416 -45.45 -2.42 -63.45
CA GLN A 416 -46.66 -1.64 -63.19
C GLN A 416 -46.69 -0.32 -63.99
N GLY A 417 -46.17 -0.34 -65.22
CA GLY A 417 -46.28 0.73 -66.21
C GLY A 417 -46.55 0.14 -67.61
N ASN A 418 -47.49 0.77 -68.32
CA ASN A 418 -48.09 0.37 -69.60
C ASN A 418 -47.05 0.03 -70.72
N PRO A 419 -47.32 -0.91 -71.65
CA PRO A 419 -46.32 -1.49 -72.55
C PRO A 419 -46.12 -0.79 -73.93
N ASP A 420 -46.43 0.50 -74.09
CA ASP A 420 -46.46 1.13 -75.43
C ASP A 420 -45.31 2.10 -75.78
N ASP A 421 -44.36 2.41 -74.88
CA ASP A 421 -43.32 3.44 -75.16
C ASP A 421 -41.94 2.90 -75.56
N ILE A 422 -41.78 1.59 -75.83
CA ILE A 422 -40.46 0.99 -76.17
C ILE A 422 -40.19 1.03 -77.69
N LYS A 423 -40.17 2.22 -78.31
CA LYS A 423 -39.68 2.33 -79.69
C LYS A 423 -38.95 3.59 -80.11
N ILE A 424 -38.61 4.50 -79.20
CA ILE A 424 -37.85 5.71 -79.57
C ILE A 424 -36.77 5.96 -78.51
N LEU A 425 -35.52 5.59 -78.86
CA LEU A 425 -34.21 6.07 -78.38
C LEU A 425 -33.16 4.94 -78.32
N VAL A 426 -32.89 4.33 -79.49
CA VAL A 426 -31.73 3.44 -79.74
C VAL A 426 -30.65 4.15 -80.59
N GLU A 427 -30.72 5.47 -80.74
CA GLU A 427 -29.71 6.23 -81.48
C GLU A 427 -29.27 7.46 -80.70
N GLN A 428 -28.13 7.34 -80.00
CA GLN A 428 -27.05 8.34 -79.93
C GLN A 428 -26.01 7.89 -78.88
N GLY A 429 -24.84 7.45 -79.35
CA GLY A 429 -23.60 7.59 -78.57
C GLY A 429 -22.87 8.88 -78.96
N PRO A 430 -21.67 9.14 -78.42
CA PRO A 430 -21.34 9.39 -77.02
C PRO A 430 -20.68 10.78 -76.85
N SER A 431 -20.72 11.38 -75.67
CA SER A 431 -19.86 12.53 -75.34
C SER A 431 -19.42 12.54 -73.88
N ARG A 432 -18.15 12.14 -73.71
CA ARG A 432 -17.08 12.76 -72.89
C ARG A 432 -17.47 13.39 -71.54
N ASP A 433 -17.23 12.67 -70.45
CA ASP A 433 -16.03 12.86 -69.59
C ASP A 433 -16.26 12.19 -68.22
N GLY A 434 -15.31 11.35 -67.79
CA GLY A 434 -15.33 10.73 -66.46
C GLY A 434 -14.86 9.28 -66.45
N ILE A 435 -13.56 9.08 -66.54
CA ILE A 435 -12.89 7.79 -66.35
C ILE A 435 -13.14 7.34 -64.90
N GLY A 436 -13.97 6.32 -64.72
CA GLY A 436 -14.13 5.56 -63.48
C GLY A 436 -14.16 4.08 -63.82
N TYR A 437 -13.18 3.34 -63.31
CA TYR A 437 -12.94 1.92 -63.54
C TYR A 437 -14.23 1.07 -63.45
N HIS A 438 -14.54 0.34 -64.52
CA HIS A 438 -15.23 -0.94 -64.43
C HIS A 438 -14.30 -1.90 -63.68
N ASP A 439 -14.64 -2.25 -62.44
CA ASP A 439 -14.09 -3.43 -61.79
C ASP A 439 -15.19 -4.48 -61.72
N GLU A 440 -14.85 -5.69 -62.17
CA GLU A 440 -15.75 -6.84 -62.23
C GLU A 440 -16.19 -7.24 -60.82
N ASP A 441 -17.48 -7.11 -60.50
CA ASP A 441 -18.05 -7.60 -59.24
C ASP A 441 -17.90 -9.12 -59.15
N PRO A 442 -17.09 -9.67 -58.22
CA PRO A 442 -17.05 -11.11 -58.04
C PRO A 442 -18.34 -11.54 -57.34
N GLN A 443 -19.06 -12.46 -57.97
CA GLN A 443 -20.23 -13.14 -57.42
C GLN A 443 -19.85 -13.88 -56.13
N PHE A 444 -20.03 -13.25 -54.96
CA PHE A 444 -19.74 -13.90 -53.68
C PHE A 444 -20.97 -14.64 -53.14
N LEU A 445 -20.75 -15.90 -52.75
CA LEU A 445 -21.64 -16.70 -51.91
C LEU A 445 -22.09 -15.92 -50.67
N PRO A 446 -23.19 -16.30 -49.99
CA PRO A 446 -23.60 -15.76 -48.71
C PRO A 446 -22.59 -16.13 -47.59
N LEU A 447 -21.42 -15.51 -47.65
CA LEU A 447 -20.23 -15.79 -46.85
C LEU A 447 -20.53 -15.64 -45.34
N PRO A 448 -21.29 -14.63 -44.87
CA PRO A 448 -21.68 -14.52 -43.47
C PRO A 448 -22.57 -15.67 -42.99
N SER A 449 -23.49 -16.17 -43.82
CA SER A 449 -24.35 -17.32 -43.48
C SER A 449 -23.52 -18.59 -43.31
N ILE A 450 -22.50 -18.77 -44.15
CA ILE A 450 -21.55 -19.90 -44.10
C ILE A 450 -20.66 -19.79 -42.87
N VAL A 451 -20.20 -18.59 -42.51
CA VAL A 451 -19.46 -18.30 -41.27
C VAL A 451 -20.30 -18.71 -40.05
N GLY A 452 -21.57 -18.28 -39.99
CA GLY A 452 -22.50 -18.65 -38.91
C GLY A 452 -22.72 -20.16 -38.79
N PHE A 453 -22.88 -20.86 -39.93
CA PHE A 453 -23.00 -22.32 -39.98
C PHE A 453 -21.77 -23.03 -39.39
N TYR A 454 -20.56 -22.63 -39.79
CA TYR A 454 -19.33 -23.23 -39.30
C TYR A 454 -19.07 -22.95 -37.82
N LEU A 455 -19.45 -21.77 -37.33
CA LEU A 455 -19.41 -21.43 -35.90
C LEU A 455 -20.36 -22.32 -35.09
N ALA A 456 -21.59 -22.52 -35.56
CA ALA A 456 -22.56 -23.33 -34.86
C ALA A 456 -22.24 -24.82 -34.90
N ARG A 457 -21.69 -25.29 -36.03
CA ARG A 457 -21.14 -26.65 -36.15
C ARG A 457 -19.97 -26.87 -35.19
N PHE A 458 -19.14 -25.86 -34.95
CA PHE A 458 -18.09 -25.95 -33.95
C PHE A 458 -18.65 -26.09 -32.53
N PHE A 459 -19.64 -25.29 -32.13
CA PHE A 459 -20.23 -25.41 -30.79
C PHE A 459 -20.98 -26.72 -30.55
N THR A 460 -21.61 -27.29 -31.58
CA THR A 460 -22.38 -28.54 -31.50
C THR A 460 -21.51 -29.79 -31.64
N LYS A 461 -20.63 -29.85 -32.64
CA LYS A 461 -19.82 -31.03 -32.97
C LYS A 461 -18.37 -30.95 -32.47
N LYS A 462 -17.93 -29.81 -31.93
CA LYS A 462 -16.55 -29.55 -31.46
C LYS A 462 -15.46 -29.89 -32.49
N SER A 463 -15.77 -29.77 -33.79
CA SER A 463 -14.82 -30.07 -34.86
C SER A 463 -13.83 -28.94 -35.09
N LEU A 464 -12.52 -29.22 -35.03
CA LEU A 464 -11.47 -28.23 -35.31
C LEU A 464 -11.52 -27.65 -36.75
N PRO A 465 -11.75 -28.44 -37.81
CA PRO A 465 -11.80 -27.92 -39.18
C PRO A 465 -12.90 -26.87 -39.39
N SER A 466 -14.05 -27.03 -38.73
CA SER A 466 -15.13 -26.02 -38.82
C SER A 466 -14.75 -24.72 -38.13
N TYR A 467 -13.95 -24.77 -37.06
CA TYR A 467 -13.44 -23.56 -36.42
C TYR A 467 -12.44 -22.83 -37.32
N PHE A 468 -11.50 -23.55 -37.95
CA PHE A 468 -10.57 -22.93 -38.91
C PHE A 468 -11.31 -22.31 -40.10
N ALA A 469 -12.31 -22.99 -40.65
CA ALA A 469 -13.17 -22.44 -41.70
C ALA A 469 -13.89 -21.15 -41.24
N PHE A 470 -14.42 -21.15 -40.01
CA PHE A 470 -15.01 -19.96 -39.39
C PHE A 470 -14.00 -18.80 -39.27
N VAL A 471 -12.77 -19.05 -38.79
CA VAL A 471 -11.75 -18.00 -38.62
C VAL A 471 -11.35 -17.41 -39.97
N VAL A 472 -11.11 -18.23 -40.99
CA VAL A 472 -10.72 -17.76 -42.33
C VAL A 472 -11.83 -16.90 -42.95
N LEU A 473 -13.05 -17.44 -43.02
CA LEU A 473 -14.18 -16.74 -43.63
C LEU A 473 -14.58 -15.49 -42.81
N GLY A 474 -14.54 -15.57 -41.48
CA GLY A 474 -14.80 -14.44 -40.59
C GLY A 474 -13.75 -13.33 -40.73
N SER A 475 -12.47 -13.69 -40.89
CA SER A 475 -11.39 -12.71 -41.14
C SER A 475 -11.54 -11.99 -42.47
N LEU A 476 -11.99 -12.69 -43.52
CA LEU A 476 -12.27 -12.09 -44.82
C LEU A 476 -13.44 -11.10 -44.71
N MET A 477 -14.50 -11.47 -43.98
CA MET A 477 -15.66 -10.59 -43.74
C MET A 477 -15.27 -9.30 -43.01
N VAL A 478 -14.48 -9.41 -41.92
CA VAL A 478 -13.99 -8.23 -41.18
C VAL A 478 -13.09 -7.37 -42.07
N THR A 479 -12.22 -8.00 -42.86
CA THR A 479 -11.31 -7.28 -43.76
C THR A 479 -12.10 -6.52 -44.82
N TRP A 480 -13.08 -7.16 -45.48
CA TRP A 480 -13.96 -6.51 -46.43
C TRP A 480 -14.69 -5.31 -45.82
N PHE A 481 -15.28 -5.48 -44.63
CA PHE A 481 -16.01 -4.39 -43.96
C PHE A 481 -15.12 -3.18 -43.66
N VAL A 482 -13.92 -3.42 -43.12
CA VAL A 482 -12.98 -2.34 -42.80
C VAL A 482 -12.45 -1.68 -44.07
N LEU A 483 -12.17 -2.47 -45.12
CA LEU A 483 -11.70 -1.96 -46.40
C LEU A 483 -12.75 -1.06 -47.05
N HIS A 484 -13.99 -1.54 -47.16
CA HIS A 484 -15.06 -0.84 -47.86
C HIS A 484 -15.48 0.46 -47.16
N ASN A 485 -15.48 0.51 -45.83
CA ASN A 485 -15.98 1.68 -45.09
C ASN A 485 -14.90 2.69 -44.70
N PHE A 486 -13.67 2.25 -44.39
CA PHE A 486 -12.68 3.11 -43.73
C PHE A 486 -11.36 3.26 -44.49
N TRP A 487 -11.09 2.44 -45.50
CA TRP A 487 -9.76 2.41 -46.12
C TRP A 487 -9.49 3.61 -47.01
N ASP A 488 -10.50 4.11 -47.73
CA ASP A 488 -10.31 5.22 -48.66
C ASP A 488 -10.33 6.60 -47.98
N LEU A 489 -10.68 6.65 -46.69
CA LEU A 489 -10.66 7.86 -45.89
C LEU A 489 -9.20 8.24 -45.53
N ASN A 490 -8.73 9.35 -46.11
CA ASN A 490 -7.40 9.91 -45.84
C ASN A 490 -7.42 10.82 -44.60
N ILE A 491 -7.77 10.26 -43.44
CA ILE A 491 -7.79 10.99 -42.15
C ILE A 491 -6.54 10.61 -41.34
N TRP A 492 -5.95 11.58 -40.66
CA TRP A 492 -4.87 11.36 -39.69
C TRP A 492 -5.47 11.23 -38.29
N LEU A 493 -5.13 10.15 -37.58
CA LEU A 493 -5.65 9.86 -36.24
C LEU A 493 -4.51 9.34 -35.36
N ALA A 494 -4.33 9.92 -34.16
CA ALA A 494 -3.25 9.57 -33.22
C ALA A 494 -1.82 9.56 -33.84
N GLY A 495 -1.54 10.48 -34.78
CA GLY A 495 -0.25 10.60 -35.45
C GLY A 495 0.05 9.50 -36.47
N MET A 496 -0.95 8.75 -36.91
CA MET A 496 -0.86 7.75 -37.98
C MET A 496 -2.00 7.92 -38.98
N SER A 497 -1.80 7.45 -40.22
CA SER A 497 -2.88 7.41 -41.21
C SER A 497 -3.93 6.38 -40.83
N LEU A 498 -5.22 6.69 -41.07
CA LEU A 498 -6.33 5.78 -40.81
C LEU A 498 -6.12 4.41 -41.50
N LYS A 499 -5.56 4.39 -42.72
CA LYS A 499 -5.15 3.16 -43.42
C LYS A 499 -4.24 2.26 -42.57
N THR A 500 -3.26 2.84 -41.89
CA THR A 500 -2.33 2.09 -41.03
C THR A 500 -3.06 1.57 -39.79
N PHE A 501 -3.99 2.35 -39.24
CA PHE A 501 -4.81 1.93 -38.11
C PHE A 501 -5.75 0.78 -38.47
N CYS A 502 -6.40 0.84 -39.64
CA CYS A 502 -7.22 -0.24 -40.19
C CYS A 502 -6.42 -1.55 -40.31
N LYS A 503 -5.17 -1.51 -40.78
CA LYS A 503 -4.28 -2.69 -40.83
C LYS A 503 -4.05 -3.29 -39.44
N LEU A 504 -3.82 -2.46 -38.42
CA LEU A 504 -3.62 -2.92 -37.04
C LEU A 504 -4.89 -3.52 -36.44
N ILE A 505 -6.07 -2.91 -36.65
CA ILE A 505 -7.35 -3.48 -36.21
C ILE A 505 -7.60 -4.82 -36.88
N ILE A 506 -7.45 -4.91 -38.21
CA ILE A 506 -7.67 -6.18 -38.93
C ILE A 506 -6.76 -7.26 -38.34
N ALA A 507 -5.46 -6.96 -38.17
CA ALA A 507 -4.53 -7.90 -37.54
C ALA A 507 -4.93 -8.29 -36.11
N SER A 508 -5.43 -7.35 -35.30
CA SER A 508 -5.87 -7.61 -33.92
C SER A 508 -7.07 -8.56 -33.88
N VAL A 509 -8.06 -8.34 -34.74
CA VAL A 509 -9.30 -9.12 -34.82
C VAL A 509 -9.04 -10.51 -35.37
N VAL A 510 -8.22 -10.64 -36.42
CA VAL A 510 -7.79 -11.93 -36.96
C VAL A 510 -7.12 -12.77 -35.87
N LEU A 511 -6.20 -12.16 -35.11
CA LEU A 511 -5.48 -12.84 -34.05
C LEU A 511 -6.40 -13.22 -32.89
N ALA A 512 -7.35 -12.36 -32.51
CA ALA A 512 -8.35 -12.64 -31.48
C ALA A 512 -9.28 -13.81 -31.86
N MET A 513 -9.62 -13.97 -33.15
CA MET A 513 -10.39 -15.11 -33.65
C MET A 513 -9.53 -16.39 -33.79
N ALA A 514 -8.26 -16.27 -34.14
CA ALA A 514 -7.39 -17.44 -34.33
C ALA A 514 -6.94 -18.09 -33.01
N VAL A 515 -6.57 -17.29 -32.01
CA VAL A 515 -5.98 -17.75 -30.74
C VAL A 515 -6.83 -18.79 -30.00
N PRO A 516 -8.17 -18.62 -29.82
CA PRO A 516 -8.98 -19.61 -29.13
C PRO A 516 -9.04 -20.96 -29.86
N GLY A 517 -8.95 -20.97 -31.20
CA GLY A 517 -8.86 -22.19 -32.00
C GLY A 517 -7.53 -22.91 -31.85
N LEU A 518 -6.44 -22.13 -31.83
CA LEU A 518 -5.10 -22.67 -31.57
C LEU A 518 -5.02 -23.30 -30.17
N ALA A 519 -5.76 -22.77 -29.18
CA ALA A 519 -5.79 -23.30 -27.82
C ALA A 519 -6.44 -24.70 -27.68
N LEU A 520 -7.12 -25.18 -28.73
CA LEU A 520 -7.73 -26.51 -28.79
C LEU A 520 -6.83 -27.55 -29.47
N LEU A 521 -5.68 -27.13 -30.03
CA LEU A 521 -4.71 -28.03 -30.65
C LEU A 521 -3.98 -28.90 -29.61
N PRO A 522 -3.43 -30.06 -30.03
CA PRO A 522 -2.66 -30.93 -29.15
C PRO A 522 -1.46 -30.21 -28.52
N PRO A 523 -0.98 -30.67 -27.35
CA PRO A 523 -0.08 -29.90 -26.51
C PRO A 523 1.29 -29.61 -27.13
N LYS A 524 1.69 -30.37 -28.16
CA LYS A 524 2.90 -30.12 -28.95
C LYS A 524 2.88 -28.78 -29.68
N LEU A 525 1.70 -28.20 -29.93
CA LEU A 525 1.50 -26.94 -30.64
C LEU A 525 1.15 -25.77 -29.72
N HIS A 526 1.24 -25.92 -28.39
CA HIS A 526 0.98 -24.82 -27.45
C HIS A 526 1.86 -23.59 -27.69
N PHE A 527 3.06 -23.76 -28.24
CA PHE A 527 3.92 -22.63 -28.60
C PHE A 527 3.24 -21.64 -29.58
N LEU A 528 2.42 -22.12 -30.52
CA LEU A 528 1.68 -21.23 -31.43
C LEU A 528 0.63 -20.39 -30.69
N VAL A 529 0.00 -20.95 -29.67
CA VAL A 529 -0.95 -20.26 -28.79
C VAL A 529 -0.23 -19.18 -27.99
N GLU A 530 0.93 -19.52 -27.42
CA GLU A 530 1.78 -18.60 -26.67
C GLU A 530 2.23 -17.41 -27.52
N VAL A 531 2.77 -17.68 -28.72
CA VAL A 531 3.19 -16.63 -29.66
C VAL A 531 2.00 -15.78 -30.12
N GLY A 532 0.86 -16.40 -30.43
CA GLY A 532 -0.35 -15.67 -30.82
C GLY A 532 -0.88 -14.75 -29.73
N LEU A 533 -0.90 -15.20 -28.47
CA LEU A 533 -1.29 -14.37 -27.32
C LEU A 533 -0.31 -13.23 -27.07
N ILE A 534 0.99 -13.49 -27.13
CA ILE A 534 2.01 -12.44 -26.96
C ILE A 534 1.90 -11.40 -28.08
N GLY A 535 1.73 -11.85 -29.33
CA GLY A 535 1.48 -10.96 -30.47
C GLY A 535 0.23 -10.10 -30.30
N HIS A 536 -0.86 -10.67 -29.77
CA HIS A 536 -2.10 -9.94 -29.55
C HIS A 536 -1.95 -8.90 -28.43
N ALA A 537 -1.30 -9.27 -27.34
CA ALA A 537 -1.01 -8.35 -26.24
C ALA A 537 -0.11 -7.20 -26.69
N LEU A 538 0.96 -7.47 -27.46
CA LEU A 538 1.86 -6.45 -28.00
C LEU A 538 1.12 -5.45 -28.90
N LEU A 539 0.31 -5.96 -29.82
CA LEU A 539 -0.43 -5.13 -30.76
C LEU A 539 -1.49 -4.28 -30.04
N LEU A 540 -2.17 -4.85 -29.03
CA LEU A 540 -3.11 -4.11 -28.19
C LEU A 540 -2.40 -3.02 -27.36
N CYS A 541 -1.24 -3.32 -26.75
CA CYS A 541 -0.43 -2.31 -26.05
C CYS A 541 0.01 -1.18 -27.00
N TYR A 542 0.42 -1.51 -28.23
CA TYR A 542 0.84 -0.52 -29.21
C TYR A 542 -0.30 0.42 -29.61
N ILE A 543 -1.49 -0.14 -29.90
CA ILE A 543 -2.68 0.66 -30.27
C ILE A 543 -3.07 1.56 -29.10
N GLU A 544 -3.26 1.01 -27.90
CA GLU A 544 -3.69 1.80 -26.73
C GLU A 544 -2.68 2.91 -26.38
N ASN A 545 -1.37 2.62 -26.42
CA ASN A 545 -0.32 3.61 -26.15
C ASN A 545 -0.37 4.80 -27.12
N ARG A 546 -0.69 4.57 -28.39
CA ARG A 546 -0.83 5.65 -29.38
C ARG A 546 -2.10 6.46 -29.13
N PHE A 547 -3.23 5.80 -28.94
CA PHE A 547 -4.51 6.48 -28.77
C PHE A 547 -4.55 7.33 -27.49
N PHE A 548 -4.05 6.79 -26.38
CA PHE A 548 -4.06 7.47 -25.09
C PHE A 548 -3.07 8.65 -25.03
N ASN A 549 -1.81 8.44 -25.44
CA ASN A 549 -0.81 9.50 -25.36
C ASN A 549 -1.05 10.61 -26.38
N TYR A 550 -1.51 10.31 -27.60
CA TYR A 550 -1.76 11.36 -28.59
C TYR A 550 -2.97 12.23 -28.22
N SER A 551 -4.04 11.66 -27.65
CA SER A 551 -5.16 12.49 -27.18
C SER A 551 -4.72 13.39 -26.04
N SER A 552 -3.92 12.87 -25.10
CA SER A 552 -3.45 13.65 -23.95
C SER A 552 -2.45 14.75 -24.31
N ILE A 553 -1.60 14.57 -25.33
CA ILE A 553 -0.54 15.54 -25.69
C ILE A 553 -1.08 16.69 -26.56
N TYR A 554 -2.03 16.42 -27.46
CA TYR A 554 -2.45 17.42 -28.48
C TYR A 554 -3.80 18.08 -28.18
N TYR A 555 -4.67 17.45 -27.39
CA TYR A 555 -6.00 17.98 -27.05
C TYR A 555 -6.07 18.50 -25.60
N TYR A 556 -5.02 19.16 -25.12
CA TYR A 556 -4.91 19.68 -23.75
C TYR A 556 -5.84 20.89 -23.45
N GLY A 557 -6.95 21.06 -24.19
CA GLY A 557 -7.83 22.22 -24.07
C GLY A 557 -9.27 22.05 -24.58
N LEU A 558 -9.67 20.84 -24.99
CA LEU A 558 -11.06 20.50 -25.28
C LEU A 558 -11.49 19.45 -24.25
N GLU A 559 -12.04 19.93 -23.14
CA GLU A 559 -12.32 19.16 -21.92
C GLU A 559 -13.33 18.00 -22.11
N ASP A 560 -14.04 17.95 -23.24
CA ASP A 560 -15.20 17.07 -23.41
C ASP A 560 -14.97 15.80 -24.27
N GLU A 561 -13.86 15.65 -25.00
CA GLU A 561 -13.69 14.53 -25.95
C GLU A 561 -12.34 13.78 -25.81
N VAL A 562 -12.18 13.03 -24.71
CA VAL A 562 -11.09 12.05 -24.59
C VAL A 562 -11.31 10.88 -25.56
N MET A 563 -10.54 10.83 -26.65
CA MET A 563 -10.65 9.80 -27.69
C MET A 563 -10.51 8.36 -27.17
N TYR A 564 -9.67 8.12 -26.15
CA TYR A 564 -9.50 6.81 -25.52
C TYR A 564 -9.49 6.91 -23.99
N PRO A 565 -10.59 6.53 -23.30
CA PRO A 565 -10.72 6.75 -21.87
C PRO A 565 -9.79 5.88 -21.00
N SER A 566 -9.32 6.45 -19.89
CA SER A 566 -8.46 5.79 -18.89
C SER A 566 -9.06 4.47 -18.33
N TYR A 567 -10.37 4.42 -18.16
CA TYR A 567 -11.05 3.23 -17.64
C TYR A 567 -10.99 2.04 -18.61
N MET A 568 -10.87 2.29 -19.93
CA MET A 568 -10.70 1.22 -20.92
C MET A 568 -9.33 0.55 -20.79
N ILE A 569 -8.26 1.32 -20.56
CA ILE A 569 -6.91 0.78 -20.30
C ILE A 569 -6.93 -0.11 -19.05
N ALA A 570 -7.55 0.37 -17.97
CA ALA A 570 -7.67 -0.40 -16.74
C ALA A 570 -8.44 -1.71 -16.98
N LEU A 571 -9.58 -1.64 -17.68
CA LEU A 571 -10.43 -2.79 -17.98
C LEU A 571 -9.70 -3.82 -18.85
N THR A 572 -9.08 -3.42 -19.96
CA THR A 572 -8.35 -4.35 -20.84
C THR A 572 -7.15 -4.98 -20.12
N THR A 573 -6.50 -4.23 -19.23
CA THR A 573 -5.40 -4.73 -18.40
C THR A 573 -5.87 -5.79 -17.40
N PHE A 574 -6.91 -5.52 -16.62
CA PHE A 574 -7.42 -6.48 -15.62
C PHE A 574 -8.04 -7.72 -16.27
N VAL A 575 -8.78 -7.56 -17.37
CA VAL A 575 -9.33 -8.68 -18.13
C VAL A 575 -8.19 -9.52 -18.72
N GLY A 576 -7.16 -8.89 -19.27
CA GLY A 576 -5.95 -9.56 -19.77
C GLY A 576 -5.26 -10.40 -18.68
N LEU A 577 -4.99 -9.81 -17.51
CA LEU A 577 -4.38 -10.51 -16.38
C LEU A 577 -5.25 -11.66 -15.84
N ALA A 578 -6.57 -11.46 -15.76
CA ALA A 578 -7.50 -12.51 -15.35
C ALA A 578 -7.52 -13.69 -16.33
N LEU A 579 -7.47 -13.39 -17.63
CA LEU A 579 -7.43 -14.39 -18.71
C LEU A 579 -6.11 -15.18 -18.68
N VAL A 580 -4.96 -14.50 -18.52
CA VAL A 580 -3.64 -15.15 -18.36
C VAL A 580 -3.64 -16.10 -17.16
N ARG A 581 -4.17 -15.64 -16.01
CA ARG A 581 -4.28 -16.48 -14.81
C ARG A 581 -5.16 -17.72 -15.05
N ARG A 582 -6.30 -17.54 -15.71
CA ARG A 582 -7.21 -18.64 -16.03
C ARG A 582 -6.55 -19.66 -16.96
N LEU A 583 -5.94 -19.21 -18.04
CA LEU A 583 -5.25 -20.08 -19.00
C LEU A 583 -4.04 -20.82 -18.39
N TYR A 584 -3.37 -20.21 -17.42
CA TYR A 584 -2.31 -20.88 -16.65
C TYR A 584 -2.86 -21.97 -15.71
N VAL A 585 -3.96 -21.71 -15.00
CA VAL A 585 -4.61 -22.70 -14.12
C VAL A 585 -5.17 -23.87 -14.94
N ASP A 586 -5.70 -23.59 -16.13
CA ASP A 586 -6.18 -24.60 -17.07
C ASP A 586 -5.02 -25.33 -17.80
N HIS A 587 -3.76 -25.05 -17.46
CA HIS A 587 -2.54 -25.64 -18.05
C HIS A 587 -2.42 -25.48 -19.57
N ARG A 588 -3.01 -24.43 -20.16
CA ARG A 588 -2.97 -24.16 -21.61
C ARG A 588 -1.79 -23.31 -22.07
N ILE A 589 -1.11 -22.64 -21.14
CA ILE A 589 0.03 -21.75 -21.39
C ILE A 589 1.16 -22.12 -20.43
N GLY A 590 2.40 -22.13 -20.92
CA GLY A 590 3.61 -22.34 -20.15
C GLY A 590 4.03 -21.15 -19.28
N LEU A 591 4.89 -21.41 -18.30
CA LEU A 591 5.34 -20.41 -17.33
C LEU A 591 6.05 -19.20 -17.97
N LYS A 592 6.76 -19.40 -19.09
CA LYS A 592 7.48 -18.33 -19.82
C LYS A 592 6.51 -17.34 -20.48
N ALA A 593 5.45 -17.83 -21.11
CA ALA A 593 4.46 -16.99 -21.76
C ALA A 593 3.60 -16.25 -20.72
N VAL A 594 3.27 -16.89 -19.59
CA VAL A 594 2.61 -16.21 -18.45
C VAL A 594 3.45 -15.05 -17.96
N TRP A 595 4.75 -15.26 -17.76
CA TRP A 595 5.68 -14.21 -17.36
C TRP A 595 5.63 -13.00 -18.33
N ILE A 596 5.83 -13.22 -19.63
CA ILE A 596 5.82 -12.14 -20.64
C ILE A 596 4.46 -11.42 -20.68
N LEU A 597 3.35 -12.17 -20.71
CA LEU A 597 2.01 -11.60 -20.78
C LEU A 597 1.67 -10.79 -19.53
N THR A 598 2.06 -11.26 -18.34
CA THR A 598 1.87 -10.48 -17.11
C THR A 598 2.65 -9.17 -17.13
N CYS A 599 3.89 -9.16 -17.62
CA CYS A 599 4.66 -7.93 -17.76
C CYS A 599 4.04 -6.96 -18.78
N LEU A 600 3.58 -7.45 -19.94
CA LEU A 600 2.97 -6.62 -20.99
C LEU A 600 1.62 -6.02 -20.59
N TYR A 601 0.76 -6.78 -19.90
CA TYR A 601 -0.50 -6.22 -19.41
C TYR A 601 -0.25 -5.26 -18.25
N SER A 602 0.63 -5.60 -17.30
CA SER A 602 0.93 -4.70 -16.17
C SER A 602 1.62 -3.40 -16.59
N SER A 603 2.43 -3.39 -17.67
CA SER A 603 3.09 -2.18 -18.17
C SER A 603 2.10 -1.13 -18.68
N LYS A 604 0.89 -1.53 -19.10
CA LYS A 604 -0.16 -0.59 -19.51
C LYS A 604 -0.58 0.37 -18.40
N LEU A 605 -0.49 -0.04 -17.14
CA LEU A 605 -0.83 0.81 -15.99
C LEU A 605 0.12 2.03 -15.89
N ALA A 606 1.31 1.97 -16.48
CA ALA A 606 2.22 3.11 -16.52
C ALA A 606 1.63 4.30 -17.30
N MET A 607 0.79 4.04 -18.33
CA MET A 607 0.11 5.11 -19.09
C MET A 607 -0.77 5.99 -18.21
N LEU A 608 -1.40 5.39 -17.18
CA LEU A 608 -2.29 6.12 -16.28
C LEU A 608 -1.54 7.06 -15.34
N LEU A 609 -0.24 6.86 -15.17
CA LEU A 609 0.60 7.64 -14.26
C LEU A 609 1.42 8.69 -15.03
N ILE A 610 1.96 8.32 -16.20
CA ILE A 610 2.88 9.15 -16.98
C ILE A 610 2.47 9.11 -18.44
N THR A 611 2.17 10.29 -19.00
CA THR A 611 1.75 10.48 -20.39
C THR A 611 2.96 10.70 -21.31
N SER A 612 3.84 9.71 -21.42
CA SER A 612 4.97 9.75 -22.35
C SER A 612 4.97 8.61 -23.36
N LYS A 613 5.48 8.89 -24.57
CA LYS A 613 5.44 7.98 -25.73
C LYS A 613 6.11 6.63 -25.45
N ASP A 614 7.14 6.64 -24.61
CA ASP A 614 7.98 5.49 -24.30
C ASP A 614 7.61 4.81 -22.97
N ALA A 615 6.67 5.36 -22.18
CA ALA A 615 6.34 4.87 -20.84
C ALA A 615 5.94 3.39 -20.81
N VAL A 616 5.09 2.93 -21.74
CA VAL A 616 4.64 1.53 -21.80
C VAL A 616 5.81 0.58 -22.11
N TRP A 617 6.69 0.98 -23.02
CA TRP A 617 7.79 0.13 -23.47
C TRP A 617 8.91 0.08 -22.43
N ALA A 618 9.27 1.23 -21.85
CA ALA A 618 10.20 1.30 -20.74
C ALA A 618 9.70 0.48 -19.54
N SER A 619 8.44 0.61 -19.15
CA SER A 619 7.88 -0.17 -18.03
C SER A 619 7.80 -1.66 -18.34
N ALA A 620 7.50 -2.06 -19.59
CA ALA A 620 7.53 -3.45 -20.00
C ALA A 620 8.94 -4.05 -19.91
N VAL A 621 9.97 -3.33 -20.39
CA VAL A 621 11.37 -3.76 -20.32
C VAL A 621 11.83 -3.90 -18.87
N LEU A 622 11.50 -2.93 -18.00
CA LEU A 622 11.83 -2.98 -16.59
C LEU A 622 11.12 -4.14 -15.87
N LEU A 623 9.82 -4.34 -16.11
CA LEU A 623 9.06 -5.44 -15.53
C LEU A 623 9.61 -6.81 -15.99
N LEU A 624 10.00 -6.94 -17.26
CA LEU A 624 10.66 -8.14 -17.77
C LEU A 624 12.01 -8.38 -17.10
N ALA A 625 12.79 -7.34 -16.79
CA ALA A 625 14.07 -7.51 -16.10
C ALA A 625 13.92 -7.95 -14.63
N VAL A 626 12.92 -7.42 -13.91
CA VAL A 626 12.77 -7.58 -12.45
C VAL A 626 11.97 -8.81 -12.03
N SER A 627 10.99 -9.22 -12.82
CA SER A 627 10.07 -10.31 -12.47
C SER A 627 10.59 -11.76 -12.56
N PRO A 628 11.66 -12.13 -13.29
CA PRO A 628 12.12 -13.52 -13.39
C PRO A 628 12.40 -14.23 -12.04
N PRO A 629 13.07 -13.61 -11.05
CA PRO A 629 13.26 -14.22 -9.74
C PRO A 629 11.95 -14.53 -9.00
N LEU A 630 10.90 -13.76 -9.25
CA LEU A 630 9.59 -13.86 -8.58
C LEU A 630 8.62 -14.83 -9.28
N LEU A 631 8.66 -14.89 -10.62
CA LEU A 631 7.72 -15.65 -11.43
C LEU A 631 8.31 -16.95 -12.00
N LEU A 632 9.60 -16.96 -12.37
CA LEU A 632 10.24 -18.13 -13.01
C LEU A 632 11.02 -19.01 -12.02
N TYR A 633 11.72 -18.41 -11.05
CA TYR A 633 12.60 -19.13 -10.13
C TYR A 633 12.03 -19.35 -8.71
N ARG A 634 10.73 -19.10 -8.52
CA ARG A 634 10.06 -19.22 -7.21
C ARG A 634 9.83 -20.68 -6.83
N ASP A 635 10.42 -21.11 -5.72
CA ASP A 635 10.15 -22.43 -5.15
C ASP A 635 8.89 -22.39 -4.27
N LYS A 636 7.98 -23.37 -4.39
CA LYS A 636 6.73 -23.40 -3.61
C LYS A 636 6.97 -23.58 -2.10
N SER A 637 8.16 -24.04 -1.71
CA SER A 637 8.51 -24.38 -0.32
C SER A 637 9.39 -23.35 0.40
N ARG A 638 10.03 -22.40 -0.30
CA ARG A 638 10.92 -21.39 0.30
C ARG A 638 10.82 -20.05 -0.43
N ALA A 639 10.88 -18.95 0.32
CA ALA A 639 10.90 -17.58 -0.20
C ALA A 639 12.21 -17.18 -0.92
N SER A 640 13.12 -18.12 -1.18
CA SER A 640 14.42 -17.86 -1.80
C SER A 640 14.47 -18.45 -3.21
N SER A 641 14.88 -17.64 -4.18
CA SER A 641 15.13 -18.08 -5.57
C SER A 641 16.26 -19.12 -5.63
N LYS A 642 16.15 -20.09 -6.55
CA LYS A 642 17.11 -21.17 -6.82
C LYS A 642 18.31 -20.76 -7.71
N MET A 643 18.55 -19.46 -7.92
CA MET A 643 19.57 -18.98 -8.86
C MET A 643 20.99 -19.16 -8.32
N LYS A 644 21.92 -19.57 -9.20
CA LYS A 644 23.35 -19.59 -8.88
C LYS A 644 23.87 -18.15 -8.70
N PRO A 645 24.90 -17.90 -7.87
CA PRO A 645 25.42 -16.56 -7.63
C PRO A 645 25.80 -15.80 -8.91
N TRP A 646 26.48 -16.47 -9.85
CA TRP A 646 26.84 -15.91 -11.16
C TRP A 646 25.61 -15.45 -11.97
N GLN A 647 24.54 -16.26 -11.99
CA GLN A 647 23.29 -15.88 -12.65
C GLN A 647 22.66 -14.67 -11.97
N GLY A 648 22.74 -14.58 -10.63
CA GLY A 648 22.30 -13.41 -9.88
C GLY A 648 23.03 -12.12 -10.27
N TYR A 649 24.35 -12.17 -10.46
CA TYR A 649 25.14 -11.00 -10.90
C TYR A 649 24.80 -10.58 -12.33
N VAL A 650 24.65 -11.53 -13.25
CA VAL A 650 24.23 -11.23 -14.64
C VAL A 650 22.84 -10.60 -14.66
N HIS A 651 21.90 -11.12 -13.88
CA HIS A 651 20.56 -10.54 -13.75
C HIS A 651 20.58 -9.14 -13.14
N ALA A 652 21.41 -8.89 -12.13
CA ALA A 652 21.59 -7.54 -11.58
C ALA A 652 22.12 -6.56 -12.63
N GLY A 653 23.03 -7.00 -13.51
CA GLY A 653 23.50 -6.21 -14.65
C GLY A 653 22.39 -5.88 -15.65
N VAL A 654 21.54 -6.86 -15.99
CA VAL A 654 20.36 -6.64 -16.87
C VAL A 654 19.37 -5.66 -16.23
N VAL A 655 19.14 -5.77 -14.91
CA VAL A 655 18.28 -4.84 -14.17
C VAL A 655 18.86 -3.42 -14.21
N ALA A 656 20.15 -3.24 -13.93
CA ALA A 656 20.79 -1.92 -13.99
C ALA A 656 20.70 -1.28 -15.38
N LEU A 657 20.92 -2.08 -16.44
CA LEU A 657 20.78 -1.61 -17.83
C LEU A 657 19.33 -1.23 -18.15
N SER A 658 18.35 -2.02 -17.68
CA SER A 658 16.93 -1.69 -17.86
C SER A 658 16.52 -0.41 -17.13
N VAL A 659 16.99 -0.19 -15.90
CA VAL A 659 16.73 1.06 -15.16
C VAL A 659 17.36 2.26 -15.86
N TRP A 660 18.58 2.10 -16.40
CA TRP A 660 19.23 3.14 -17.19
C TRP A 660 18.46 3.48 -18.47
N PHE A 661 17.85 2.49 -19.13
CA PHE A 661 16.98 2.71 -20.29
C PHE A 661 15.70 3.46 -19.89
N CYS A 662 15.14 3.16 -18.72
CA CYS A 662 13.89 3.76 -18.21
C CYS A 662 14.08 5.09 -17.47
N ARG A 663 15.29 5.68 -17.47
CA ARG A 663 15.62 6.86 -16.66
C ARG A 663 14.75 8.09 -17.00
N GLU A 664 14.42 8.32 -18.26
CA GLU A 664 13.60 9.49 -18.65
C GLU A 664 12.20 9.42 -18.01
N MET A 665 11.61 8.22 -17.97
CA MET A 665 10.35 7.99 -17.25
C MET A 665 10.50 8.26 -15.75
N ILE A 666 11.61 7.81 -15.14
CA ILE A 666 11.88 8.07 -13.70
C ILE A 666 11.98 9.58 -13.45
N PHE A 667 12.59 10.32 -14.38
CA PHE A 667 12.79 11.76 -14.27
C PHE A 667 11.48 12.54 -14.44
N GLU A 668 10.66 12.16 -15.42
CA GLU A 668 9.30 12.69 -15.60
C GLU A 668 8.43 12.40 -14.37
N ALA A 669 8.49 11.18 -13.82
CA ALA A 669 7.76 10.81 -12.61
C ALA A 669 8.16 11.68 -11.40
N LEU A 670 9.47 11.92 -11.23
CA LEU A 670 10.00 12.77 -10.16
C LEU A 670 9.58 14.23 -10.34
N GLN A 671 9.60 14.73 -11.58
CA GLN A 671 9.16 16.08 -11.89
C GLN A 671 7.65 16.25 -11.63
N TRP A 672 6.84 15.27 -12.02
CA TRP A 672 5.40 15.26 -11.73
C TRP A 672 5.14 15.25 -10.22
N TRP A 673 5.90 14.47 -9.45
CA TRP A 673 5.76 14.40 -8.00
C TRP A 673 6.20 15.68 -7.27
N HIS A 674 7.33 16.26 -7.66
CA HIS A 674 7.89 17.44 -6.98
C HIS A 674 7.34 18.78 -7.49
N GLY A 675 6.72 18.80 -8.68
CA GLY A 675 6.23 20.02 -9.34
C GLY A 675 7.33 21.00 -9.75
N ARG A 676 8.61 20.66 -9.56
CA ARG A 676 9.80 21.46 -9.88
C ARG A 676 10.86 20.57 -10.55
N PRO A 677 11.76 21.14 -11.38
CA PRO A 677 12.84 20.35 -11.97
C PRO A 677 13.73 19.74 -10.87
N PRO A 678 13.89 18.41 -10.84
CA PRO A 678 14.66 17.73 -9.79
C PRO A 678 16.16 18.07 -9.87
N THR A 679 16.83 18.02 -8.71
CA THR A 679 18.29 18.20 -8.60
C THR A 679 19.04 16.98 -9.14
N ASP A 680 20.28 17.16 -9.59
CA ASP A 680 21.08 16.06 -10.17
C ASP A 680 21.32 14.92 -9.19
N GLY A 681 21.54 15.26 -7.91
CA GLY A 681 21.66 14.28 -6.81
C GLY A 681 20.40 13.43 -6.65
N LEU A 682 19.22 14.05 -6.75
CA LEU A 682 17.93 13.36 -6.69
C LEU A 682 17.72 12.41 -7.90
N LEU A 683 18.09 12.85 -9.10
CA LEU A 683 17.97 12.06 -10.34
C LEU A 683 18.85 10.80 -10.29
N VAL A 684 20.14 10.96 -10.01
CA VAL A 684 21.09 9.84 -9.91
C VAL A 684 20.77 8.95 -8.72
N GLY A 685 20.43 9.54 -7.57
CA GLY A 685 20.01 8.81 -6.38
C GLY A 685 18.80 7.93 -6.63
N SER A 686 17.79 8.45 -7.34
CA SER A 686 16.60 7.69 -7.71
C SER A 686 16.90 6.54 -8.64
N CYS A 687 17.79 6.71 -9.64
CA CYS A 687 18.22 5.61 -10.51
C CYS A 687 18.93 4.50 -9.73
N ILE A 688 19.84 4.84 -8.82
CA ILE A 688 20.57 3.88 -7.98
C ILE A 688 19.60 3.17 -7.02
N PHE A 689 18.70 3.93 -6.40
CA PHE A 689 17.70 3.41 -5.48
C PHE A 689 16.75 2.42 -6.16
N VAL A 690 16.20 2.79 -7.33
CA VAL A 690 15.34 1.91 -8.13
C VAL A 690 16.10 0.65 -8.56
N THR A 691 17.37 0.78 -8.96
CA THR A 691 18.22 -0.38 -9.29
C THR A 691 18.39 -1.32 -8.09
N GLY A 692 18.64 -0.76 -6.90
CA GLY A 692 18.74 -1.51 -5.65
C GLY A 692 17.44 -2.24 -5.28
N LEU A 693 16.31 -1.54 -5.34
CA LEU A 693 14.98 -2.12 -5.09
C LEU A 693 14.63 -3.22 -6.09
N ALA A 694 14.90 -2.98 -7.37
CA ALA A 694 14.68 -3.94 -8.45
C ALA A 694 15.50 -5.23 -8.29
N CYS A 695 16.66 -5.14 -7.62
CA CYS A 695 17.53 -6.30 -7.33
C CYS A 695 17.16 -7.06 -6.04
N VAL A 696 16.20 -6.59 -5.22
CA VAL A 696 15.81 -7.21 -3.93
C VAL A 696 15.55 -8.72 -3.99
N PRO A 697 14.88 -9.26 -5.03
CA PRO A 697 14.58 -10.69 -5.06
C PRO A 697 15.82 -11.58 -5.36
N ILE A 698 17.01 -11.00 -5.53
CA ILE A 698 18.28 -11.71 -5.76
C ILE A 698 18.96 -12.04 -4.42
N SER A 699 19.68 -13.16 -4.34
CA SER A 699 20.27 -13.72 -3.11
C SER A 699 21.45 -12.93 -2.50
N ALA A 700 21.79 -11.74 -3.00
CA ALA A 700 22.96 -10.93 -2.59
C ALA A 700 22.60 -9.87 -1.52
N LYS A 701 21.95 -10.29 -0.44
CA LYS A 701 21.31 -9.39 0.56
C LYS A 701 22.22 -8.30 1.15
N ARG A 702 23.53 -8.56 1.32
CA ARG A 702 24.46 -7.61 1.97
C ARG A 702 24.88 -6.46 1.05
N CYS A 703 25.28 -6.77 -0.18
CA CYS A 703 25.66 -5.75 -1.17
C CYS A 703 24.44 -4.91 -1.58
N LEU A 704 23.26 -5.53 -1.62
CA LEU A 704 22.02 -4.83 -1.92
C LEU A 704 21.66 -3.75 -0.89
N VAL A 705 21.88 -4.02 0.40
CA VAL A 705 21.67 -3.03 1.47
C VAL A 705 22.53 -1.79 1.23
N LEU A 706 23.79 -1.96 0.80
CA LEU A 706 24.65 -0.83 0.46
C LEU A 706 24.11 -0.07 -0.77
N VAL A 707 23.72 -0.75 -1.84
CA VAL A 707 23.21 -0.09 -3.06
C VAL A 707 21.93 0.71 -2.76
N VAL A 708 20.99 0.13 -2.02
CA VAL A 708 19.76 0.85 -1.63
C VAL A 708 20.10 2.05 -0.73
N ALA A 709 21.01 1.89 0.22
CA ALA A 709 21.46 2.99 1.07
C ALA A 709 22.18 4.09 0.28
N THR A 710 23.03 3.75 -0.71
CA THR A 710 23.65 4.76 -1.59
C THR A 710 22.62 5.59 -2.32
N GLY A 711 21.59 4.95 -2.91
CA GLY A 711 20.53 5.67 -3.60
C GLY A 711 19.73 6.57 -2.66
N LEU A 712 19.37 6.06 -1.47
CA LEU A 712 18.66 6.83 -0.45
C LEU A 712 19.47 8.05 0.03
N LEU A 713 20.78 7.89 0.25
CA LEU A 713 21.66 8.99 0.66
C LEU A 713 21.75 10.07 -0.40
N PHE A 714 21.82 9.71 -1.69
CA PHE A 714 21.80 10.68 -2.78
C PHE A 714 20.46 11.42 -2.88
N ILE A 715 19.34 10.74 -2.63
CA ILE A 715 17.99 11.35 -2.60
C ILE A 715 17.87 12.34 -1.43
N LEU A 716 18.34 11.98 -0.24
CA LEU A 716 18.19 12.78 0.98
C LEU A 716 19.17 13.95 1.04
N LEU A 717 20.44 13.70 0.72
CA LEU A 717 21.51 14.71 0.82
C LEU A 717 21.65 15.56 -0.44
N GLN A 718 21.06 15.13 -1.56
CA GLN A 718 21.10 15.80 -2.87
C GLN A 718 22.47 16.42 -3.20
N PRO A 719 23.56 15.61 -3.17
CA PRO A 719 24.89 16.16 -3.40
C PRO A 719 24.95 16.74 -4.81
N PRO A 720 25.45 17.97 -4.98
CA PRO A 720 25.66 18.53 -6.31
C PRO A 720 26.74 17.71 -7.03
N ILE A 721 26.36 17.24 -8.22
CA ILE A 721 27.18 16.34 -9.04
C ILE A 721 28.15 17.19 -9.87
N PRO A 722 29.43 16.81 -9.98
CA PRO A 722 30.39 17.55 -10.81
C PRO A 722 29.92 17.58 -12.27
N LEU A 723 30.20 18.67 -12.99
CA LEU A 723 29.73 18.93 -14.35
C LEU A 723 30.14 17.84 -15.38
N SER A 724 31.14 17.02 -15.07
CA SER A 724 31.54 15.87 -15.88
C SER A 724 30.62 14.66 -15.74
N TRP A 725 29.89 14.57 -14.62
CA TRP A 725 28.90 13.54 -14.30
C TRP A 725 27.46 14.08 -14.38
N THR A 726 27.28 15.39 -14.57
CA THR A 726 25.95 15.97 -14.80
C THR A 726 25.35 15.39 -16.06
N TYR A 727 24.14 14.89 -15.90
CA TYR A 727 23.43 14.17 -16.92
C TYR A 727 23.01 15.09 -18.06
N ARG A 728 23.45 14.78 -19.29
CA ARG A 728 23.20 15.59 -20.49
C ARG A 728 21.86 15.18 -21.11
N SER A 729 20.76 15.51 -20.44
CA SER A 729 19.40 15.46 -21.03
C SER A 729 18.98 16.87 -21.44
N ASP A 730 18.61 17.02 -22.71
CA ASP A 730 18.20 18.31 -23.27
C ASP A 730 16.89 18.81 -22.62
N LEU A 731 16.04 17.91 -22.12
CA LEU A 731 14.78 18.22 -21.43
C LEU A 731 15.02 18.93 -20.08
N ILE A 732 16.00 18.46 -19.30
CA ILE A 732 16.31 19.00 -17.96
C ILE A 732 17.13 20.29 -18.08
N LYS A 733 17.97 20.41 -19.12
CA LYS A 733 18.71 21.64 -19.40
C LYS A 733 17.77 22.80 -19.74
N ALA A 734 16.73 22.53 -20.53
CA ALA A 734 15.70 23.53 -20.86
C ALA A 734 14.90 23.98 -19.62
N ALA A 735 14.64 23.08 -18.66
CA ALA A 735 13.93 23.40 -17.42
C ALA A 735 14.79 24.12 -16.36
N ARG A 736 16.12 23.92 -16.36
CA ARG A 736 17.04 24.51 -15.38
C ARG A 736 17.67 25.83 -15.85
N GLN A 737 17.56 26.14 -17.14
CA GLN A 737 18.06 27.37 -17.76
C GLN A 737 16.91 28.25 -18.27
N SER A 738 15.76 28.24 -17.58
CA SER A 738 14.76 29.30 -17.81
C SER A 738 15.43 30.64 -17.48
N ALA A 739 15.39 31.58 -18.43
CA ALA A 739 15.99 32.90 -18.28
C ALA A 739 15.43 33.69 -17.06
N ASP A 740 14.27 33.27 -16.57
CA ASP A 740 13.57 33.86 -15.42
C ASP A 740 14.24 33.54 -14.08
N ASP A 741 14.72 32.30 -13.85
CA ASP A 741 15.32 31.96 -12.54
C ASP A 741 16.64 32.69 -12.30
N ILE A 742 17.44 32.89 -13.36
CA ILE A 742 18.71 33.63 -13.31
C ILE A 742 18.46 35.13 -13.13
N SER A 743 17.36 35.67 -13.69
CA SER A 743 17.01 37.09 -13.58
C SER A 743 16.36 37.44 -12.24
N ILE A 744 15.60 36.52 -11.63
CA ILE A 744 14.91 36.74 -10.34
C ILE A 744 15.83 36.52 -9.14
N TYR A 745 16.67 35.48 -9.16
CA TYR A 745 17.46 35.08 -7.99
C TYR A 745 18.96 35.39 -8.08
N GLY A 746 19.44 35.87 -9.24
CA GLY A 746 20.85 36.17 -9.47
C GLY A 746 21.75 34.92 -9.48
N PHE A 747 23.04 35.13 -9.73
CA PHE A 747 24.04 34.06 -9.71
C PHE A 747 24.25 33.58 -8.26
N MET A 748 23.58 32.49 -7.85
CA MET A 748 23.82 31.88 -6.55
C MET A 748 25.28 31.38 -6.49
N THR A 749 26.10 31.99 -5.62
CA THR A 749 27.46 31.52 -5.35
C THR A 749 27.40 30.08 -4.85
N SER A 750 28.08 29.16 -5.54
CA SER A 750 28.08 27.74 -5.21
C SER A 750 28.72 27.52 -3.85
N LYS A 751 27.94 27.07 -2.85
CA LYS A 751 28.50 26.52 -1.60
C LYS A 751 29.52 25.42 -1.93
N ALA A 752 30.59 25.32 -1.14
CA ALA A 752 31.59 24.27 -1.29
C ALA A 752 30.94 22.89 -1.15
N THR A 753 31.05 22.07 -2.20
CA THR A 753 30.20 20.88 -2.41
C THR A 753 30.78 19.57 -1.88
N TRP A 754 32.09 19.52 -1.65
CA TRP A 754 32.84 18.35 -1.23
C TRP A 754 32.52 17.81 0.19
N PRO A 755 32.06 18.60 1.19
CA PRO A 755 31.79 18.06 2.53
C PRO A 755 30.66 17.03 2.54
N SER A 756 29.63 17.22 1.72
CA SER A 756 28.51 16.28 1.59
C SER A 756 28.95 14.86 1.14
N TRP A 757 29.99 14.79 0.29
CA TRP A 757 30.56 13.53 -0.18
C TRP A 757 31.30 12.78 0.92
N LEU A 758 31.95 13.49 1.86
CA LEU A 758 32.56 12.87 3.04
C LEU A 758 31.50 12.26 3.96
N LEU A 759 30.37 12.93 4.17
CA LEU A 759 29.27 12.39 4.98
C LEU A 759 28.70 11.10 4.34
N ILE A 760 28.46 11.10 3.02
CA ILE A 760 27.99 9.92 2.29
C ILE A 760 29.00 8.77 2.46
N ALA A 761 30.29 9.03 2.25
CA ALA A 761 31.35 8.03 2.41
C ALA A 761 31.36 7.45 3.83
N ALA A 762 31.24 8.31 4.85
CA ALA A 762 31.21 7.93 6.26
C ALA A 762 30.03 6.98 6.58
N ILE A 763 28.81 7.32 6.12
CA ILE A 763 27.62 6.47 6.32
C ILE A 763 27.74 5.14 5.58
N LEU A 764 28.28 5.12 4.36
CA LEU A 764 28.48 3.88 3.61
C LEU A 764 29.54 2.98 4.23
N LEU A 765 30.63 3.55 4.74
CA LEU A 765 31.69 2.82 5.45
C LEU A 765 31.14 2.14 6.71
N THR A 766 30.29 2.85 7.48
CA THR A 766 29.63 2.29 8.67
C THR A 766 28.63 1.19 8.32
N LEU A 767 27.84 1.37 7.27
CA LEU A 767 26.93 0.32 6.82
C LEU A 767 27.68 -0.92 6.30
N ALA A 768 28.82 -0.72 5.63
CA ALA A 768 29.68 -1.80 5.14
C ALA A 768 30.35 -2.58 6.29
N SER A 769 30.67 -1.91 7.41
CA SER A 769 31.21 -2.54 8.62
C SER A 769 30.17 -3.38 9.33
N VAL A 770 28.97 -2.83 9.57
CA VAL A 770 27.85 -3.52 10.24
C VAL A 770 27.36 -4.71 9.41
N THR A 771 27.30 -4.60 8.09
CA THR A 771 26.90 -5.69 7.19
C THR A 771 27.99 -6.76 7.02
N SER A 772 29.15 -6.63 7.67
CA SER A 772 30.30 -7.54 7.61
C SER A 772 30.87 -7.73 6.19
N ILE A 773 30.69 -6.73 5.32
CA ILE A 773 31.37 -6.68 4.01
C ILE A 773 32.85 -6.39 4.23
N ILE A 774 33.14 -5.47 5.16
CA ILE A 774 34.50 -5.21 5.64
C ILE A 774 34.70 -5.99 6.95
N PRO A 775 35.70 -6.89 7.05
CA PRO A 775 35.87 -7.77 8.21
C PRO A 775 36.52 -7.09 9.44
N ILE A 776 35.97 -5.96 9.90
CA ILE A 776 36.45 -5.16 11.05
C ILE A 776 36.40 -5.92 12.39
N LYS A 777 35.54 -6.94 12.48
CA LYS A 777 35.44 -7.79 13.68
C LYS A 777 36.73 -8.59 13.95
N TYR A 778 37.49 -8.94 12.90
CA TYR A 778 38.59 -9.90 13.03
C TYR A 778 39.99 -9.27 13.03
N ILE A 779 40.14 -8.08 12.42
CA ILE A 779 41.45 -7.42 12.25
C ILE A 779 41.45 -6.10 13.02
N VAL A 780 42.31 -5.99 14.05
CA VAL A 780 42.38 -4.82 14.93
C VAL A 780 42.95 -3.60 14.22
N GLU A 781 43.95 -3.76 13.36
CA GLU A 781 44.53 -2.67 12.58
C GLU A 781 43.51 -2.03 11.63
N LEU A 782 42.73 -2.87 10.94
CA LEU A 782 41.65 -2.42 10.07
C LEU A 782 40.56 -1.69 10.86
N ARG A 783 40.28 -2.13 12.10
CA ARG A 783 39.34 -1.44 13.02
C ARG A 783 39.84 -0.07 13.42
N ALA A 784 41.12 0.06 13.78
CA ALA A 784 41.74 1.32 14.15
C ALA A 784 41.76 2.31 12.97
N PHE A 785 42.17 1.83 11.79
CA PHE A 785 42.14 2.63 10.57
C PHE A 785 40.73 3.09 10.24
N TYR A 786 39.75 2.19 10.32
CA TYR A 786 38.33 2.50 10.11
C TYR A 786 37.81 3.55 11.10
N SER A 787 38.08 3.43 12.40
CA SER A 787 37.61 4.40 13.40
C SER A 787 38.22 5.78 13.16
N ILE A 788 39.52 5.85 12.86
CA ILE A 788 40.21 7.12 12.59
C ILE A 788 39.67 7.75 11.30
N ALA A 789 39.55 6.99 10.21
CA ALA A 789 39.02 7.47 8.94
C ALA A 789 37.58 7.99 9.08
N MET A 790 36.74 7.30 9.86
CA MET A 790 35.37 7.72 10.16
C MET A 790 35.33 9.03 10.95
N GLY A 791 36.17 9.14 11.99
CA GLY A 791 36.27 10.35 12.80
C GLY A 791 36.77 11.56 12.02
N ILE A 792 37.75 11.38 11.14
CA ILE A 792 38.24 12.44 10.24
C ILE A 792 37.14 12.87 9.26
N ALA A 793 36.47 11.92 8.60
CA ALA A 793 35.43 12.24 7.62
C ALA A 793 34.28 13.04 8.24
N LEU A 794 33.78 12.64 9.41
CA LEU A 794 32.74 13.38 10.14
C LEU A 794 33.24 14.70 10.71
N GLY A 795 34.45 14.71 11.28
CA GLY A 795 35.05 15.92 11.85
C GLY A 795 35.25 17.01 10.80
N VAL A 796 35.80 16.63 9.64
CA VAL A 796 36.02 17.55 8.52
C VAL A 796 34.69 18.03 7.93
N TYR A 797 33.67 17.16 7.84
CA TYR A 797 32.33 17.55 7.42
C TYR A 797 31.71 18.60 8.36
N ILE A 798 31.69 18.34 9.66
CA ILE A 798 31.11 19.26 10.67
C ILE A 798 31.89 20.57 10.69
N ALA A 799 33.22 20.50 10.63
CA ALA A 799 34.10 21.66 10.59
C ALA A 799 33.84 22.54 9.34
N ALA A 800 33.72 21.93 8.16
CA ALA A 800 33.54 22.67 6.91
C ALA A 800 32.12 23.26 6.74
N GLU A 801 31.08 22.59 7.23
CA GLU A 801 29.69 23.05 7.06
C GLU A 801 29.30 24.10 8.11
N TYR A 802 29.74 23.94 9.37
CA TYR A 802 29.28 24.77 10.49
C TYR A 802 30.34 25.74 11.03
N PHE A 803 31.64 25.51 10.80
CA PHE A 803 32.74 26.29 11.39
C PHE A 803 33.74 26.79 10.32
N LEU A 804 33.30 27.76 9.51
CA LEU A 804 33.97 28.16 8.27
C LEU A 804 35.24 29.04 8.40
N GLN A 805 35.60 29.55 9.58
CA GLN A 805 36.51 30.72 9.65
C GLN A 805 37.86 30.52 10.39
N ASP A 806 38.10 29.41 11.10
CA ASP A 806 39.35 29.28 11.88
C ASP A 806 39.93 27.85 11.91
N ALA A 807 41.18 27.70 11.43
CA ALA A 807 41.87 26.43 11.28
C ALA A 807 42.13 25.73 12.62
N MET A 808 42.35 26.48 13.71
CA MET A 808 42.57 25.88 15.04
C MET A 808 41.30 25.22 15.58
N LEU A 809 40.14 25.88 15.40
CA LEU A 809 38.85 25.34 15.82
C LEU A 809 38.48 24.10 14.99
N GLN A 810 38.71 24.14 13.67
CA GLN A 810 38.49 22.99 12.79
C GLN A 810 39.34 21.77 13.21
N ALA A 811 40.62 21.98 13.53
CA ALA A 811 41.49 20.91 14.01
C ALA A 811 40.98 20.31 15.33
N LEU A 812 40.52 21.15 16.26
CA LEU A 812 40.01 20.71 17.56
C LEU A 812 38.70 19.90 17.42
N VAL A 813 37.78 20.32 16.54
CA VAL A 813 36.55 19.58 16.21
C VAL A 813 36.86 18.26 15.50
N VAL A 814 37.88 18.21 14.64
CA VAL A 814 38.30 16.94 14.03
C VAL A 814 38.86 15.98 15.09
N ILE A 815 39.68 16.47 16.01
CA ILE A 815 40.25 15.66 17.11
C ILE A 815 39.13 15.10 18.01
N THR A 816 38.11 15.90 18.34
CA THR A 816 36.99 15.44 19.18
C THR A 816 36.18 14.34 18.50
N MET A 817 35.93 14.47 17.19
CA MET A 817 35.23 13.45 16.39
C MET A 817 36.06 12.16 16.20
N VAL A 818 37.38 12.28 16.07
CA VAL A 818 38.30 11.12 16.07
C VAL A 818 38.28 10.42 17.42
N CYS A 819 38.38 11.14 18.54
CA CYS A 819 38.30 10.55 19.88
C CYS A 819 36.96 9.84 20.10
N THR A 820 35.85 10.46 19.68
CA THR A 820 34.51 9.90 19.79
C THR A 820 34.37 8.61 18.97
N SER A 821 34.75 8.63 17.69
CA SER A 821 34.66 7.44 16.82
C SER A 821 35.55 6.29 17.28
N VAL A 822 36.76 6.57 17.79
CA VAL A 822 37.62 5.56 18.40
C VAL A 822 36.98 4.98 19.66
N PHE A 823 36.41 5.82 20.53
CA PHE A 823 35.71 5.36 21.73
C PHE A 823 34.61 4.36 21.38
N VAL A 824 33.69 4.77 20.49
CA VAL A 824 32.50 4.01 20.06
C VAL A 824 32.84 2.70 19.35
N VAL A 825 33.83 2.71 18.45
CA VAL A 825 34.17 1.49 17.71
C VAL A 825 34.83 0.44 18.62
N PHE A 826 35.63 0.87 19.60
CA PHE A 826 36.35 -0.02 20.51
C PHE A 826 35.55 -0.43 21.75
N THR A 827 34.46 0.28 22.10
CA THR A 827 33.43 -0.19 23.04
C THR A 827 32.65 -1.36 22.44
N HIS A 828 32.11 -1.20 21.23
CA HIS A 828 31.31 -2.25 20.58
C HIS A 828 32.15 -3.45 20.12
N PHE A 829 33.40 -3.22 19.70
CA PHE A 829 34.35 -4.27 19.38
C PHE A 829 35.62 -4.12 20.24
N PRO A 830 35.68 -4.76 21.42
CA PRO A 830 36.81 -4.64 22.32
C PRO A 830 38.05 -5.39 21.82
N SER A 831 39.22 -4.91 22.26
CA SER A 831 40.54 -5.49 22.02
C SER A 831 41.31 -5.58 23.34
N ALA A 832 42.35 -6.41 23.40
CA ALA A 832 43.14 -6.60 24.63
C ALA A 832 43.81 -5.32 25.15
N SER A 833 44.11 -4.35 24.27
CA SER A 833 44.67 -3.05 24.63
C SER A 833 43.60 -1.98 24.88
N SER A 834 42.36 -2.16 24.42
CA SER A 834 41.35 -1.09 24.46
C SER A 834 40.85 -0.81 25.87
N THR A 835 40.73 -1.84 26.72
CA THR A 835 40.21 -1.69 28.10
C THR A 835 41.05 -0.77 28.98
N LYS A 836 42.35 -0.61 28.68
CA LYS A 836 43.26 0.30 29.39
C LYS A 836 43.26 1.72 28.82
N ILE A 837 43.10 1.86 27.51
CA ILE A 837 43.26 3.14 26.80
C ILE A 837 41.95 3.93 26.77
N LEU A 838 40.80 3.26 26.74
CA LEU A 838 39.50 3.92 26.56
C LEU A 838 39.13 4.96 27.63
N PRO A 839 39.40 4.73 28.94
CA PRO A 839 39.14 5.73 29.97
C PRO A 839 39.94 7.02 29.74
N TRP A 840 41.18 6.90 29.26
CA TRP A 840 42.03 8.05 28.93
C TRP A 840 41.54 8.80 27.69
N VAL A 841 41.01 8.08 26.68
CA VAL A 841 40.37 8.71 25.50
C VAL A 841 39.12 9.49 25.91
N PHE A 842 38.31 8.95 26.83
CA PHE A 842 37.16 9.67 27.36
C PHE A 842 37.56 10.89 28.20
N ALA A 843 38.58 10.76 29.05
CA ALA A 843 39.11 11.89 29.82
C ALA A 843 39.61 13.02 28.90
N LEU A 844 40.30 12.68 27.80
CA LEU A 844 40.69 13.63 26.76
C LEU A 844 39.47 14.30 26.11
N LEU A 845 38.42 13.54 25.78
CA LEU A 845 37.19 14.09 25.21
C LEU A 845 36.50 15.09 26.15
N VAL A 846 36.43 14.78 27.45
CA VAL A 846 35.86 15.68 28.47
C VAL A 846 36.73 16.94 28.63
N ALA A 847 38.06 16.81 28.57
CA ALA A 847 38.97 17.95 28.64
C ALA A 847 38.90 18.86 27.39
N LEU A 848 38.61 18.30 26.21
CA LEU A 848 38.48 19.07 24.97
C LEU A 848 37.25 19.99 24.98
N PHE A 849 36.18 19.65 25.70
CA PHE A 849 34.95 20.45 25.78
C PHE A 849 35.16 21.90 26.25
N PRO A 850 35.67 22.18 27.47
CA PRO A 850 35.87 23.54 27.94
C PRO A 850 36.91 24.28 27.09
N VAL A 851 37.91 23.58 26.55
CA VAL A 851 38.93 24.17 25.66
C VAL A 851 38.28 24.64 24.36
N THR A 852 37.48 23.80 23.68
CA THR A 852 36.75 24.20 22.46
C THR A 852 35.82 25.39 22.71
N TYR A 853 35.09 25.37 23.82
CA TYR A 853 34.09 26.39 24.15
C TYR A 853 34.71 27.76 24.45
N LEU A 854 35.81 27.79 25.21
CA LEU A 854 36.52 29.03 25.53
C LEU A 854 37.26 29.60 24.31
N LEU A 855 37.87 28.74 23.49
CA LEU A 855 38.67 29.16 22.35
C LEU A 855 37.81 29.75 21.22
N GLU A 856 36.63 29.16 20.97
CA GLU A 856 35.62 29.77 20.09
C GLU A 856 35.20 31.15 20.58
N GLY A 857 35.11 31.33 21.90
CA GLY A 857 34.81 32.61 22.51
C GLY A 857 35.90 33.67 22.33
N GLN A 858 37.18 33.29 22.42
CA GLN A 858 38.31 34.22 22.36
C GLN A 858 38.69 34.59 20.92
N MET A 859 38.67 33.64 19.98
CA MET A 859 39.16 33.86 18.61
C MET A 859 38.27 34.84 17.80
N ARG A 860 36.95 34.82 18.01
CA ARG A 860 36.04 35.81 17.40
C ARG A 860 36.05 37.17 18.11
N ILE A 861 36.40 37.23 19.40
CA ILE A 861 36.65 38.51 20.09
C ILE A 861 37.95 39.15 19.58
N LYS A 862 38.97 38.35 19.28
CA LYS A 862 40.21 38.84 18.67
C LYS A 862 40.01 39.36 17.25
N SER A 863 39.13 38.76 16.45
CA SER A 863 38.75 39.33 15.14
C SER A 863 37.97 40.64 15.27
N ILE A 864 37.22 40.83 16.36
CA ILE A 864 36.55 42.11 16.69
C ILE A 864 37.56 43.22 17.02
N LEU A 865 38.66 42.90 17.73
CA LEU A 865 39.72 43.89 18.04
C LEU A 865 40.73 44.11 16.91
N GLY A 866 40.88 43.15 15.99
CA GLY A 866 41.84 43.24 14.89
C GLY A 866 41.41 44.14 13.73
N ASP A 867 40.10 44.42 13.60
CA ASP A 867 39.52 45.22 12.51
C ASP A 867 39.05 46.62 12.97
N GLY A 868 39.52 47.06 14.15
CA GLY A 868 39.19 48.36 14.74
C GLY A 868 39.87 49.54 14.06
N GLY A 869 39.43 49.88 12.84
CA GLY A 869 39.80 51.07 12.09
C GLY A 869 38.58 51.94 11.76
N ALA A 870 38.25 52.87 12.67
CA ALA A 870 37.49 54.11 12.51
C ALA A 870 36.25 54.16 11.56
N GLY A 871 35.05 54.05 12.16
CA GLY A 871 33.97 55.04 12.06
C GLY A 871 32.99 54.93 10.89
N ASP A 872 31.85 54.26 11.10
CA ASP A 872 30.57 54.63 10.45
C ASP A 872 29.35 54.04 11.19
N ALA A 873 28.19 54.71 11.13
CA ALA A 873 26.96 54.38 11.87
C ALA A 873 26.29 53.03 11.49
N GLY A 874 26.88 52.25 10.57
CA GLY A 874 26.48 50.87 10.24
C GLY A 874 27.20 49.77 11.04
N GLU A 875 28.03 50.15 12.02
CA GLU A 875 28.88 49.26 12.81
C GLU A 875 28.11 48.53 13.93
N GLU A 876 27.03 49.12 14.46
CA GLU A 876 26.22 48.51 15.54
C GLU A 876 25.40 47.30 15.07
N ASP A 877 24.76 47.36 13.89
CA ASP A 877 24.02 46.23 13.32
C ASP A 877 24.95 45.09 12.88
N LYS A 878 26.14 45.42 12.36
CA LYS A 878 27.19 44.42 12.06
C LYS A 878 27.73 43.78 13.33
N LYS A 879 27.87 44.54 14.41
CA LYS A 879 28.29 44.04 15.73
C LYS A 879 27.22 43.17 16.37
N LEU A 880 25.94 43.53 16.25
CA LEU A 880 24.81 42.73 16.73
C LEU A 880 24.69 41.41 15.95
N THR A 881 24.74 41.46 14.62
CA THR A 881 24.69 40.26 13.77
C THR A 881 25.89 39.34 13.98
N MET A 882 27.10 39.89 14.22
CA MET A 882 28.27 39.09 14.62
C MET A 882 28.16 38.51 16.04
N LEU A 883 27.63 39.25 17.02
CA LEU A 883 27.39 38.73 18.37
C LEU A 883 26.38 37.59 18.35
N LEU A 884 25.29 37.71 17.60
CA LEU A 884 24.32 36.65 17.37
C LEU A 884 24.95 35.43 16.66
N ALA A 885 25.87 35.66 15.71
CA ALA A 885 26.60 34.57 15.07
C ALA A 885 27.59 33.86 16.03
N ILE A 886 28.20 34.58 16.98
CA ILE A 886 29.06 34.01 18.04
C ILE A 886 28.24 33.15 18.99
N GLU A 887 27.09 33.65 19.43
CA GLU A 887 26.19 32.94 20.33
C GLU A 887 25.54 31.72 19.65
N GLY A 888 25.19 31.84 18.37
CA GLY A 888 24.75 30.73 17.53
C GLY A 888 25.81 29.63 17.37
N ALA A 889 27.09 30.00 17.27
CA ALA A 889 28.17 29.03 17.12
C ALA A 889 28.47 28.31 18.45
N ARG A 890 28.54 29.04 19.58
CA ARG A 890 28.69 28.44 20.93
C ARG A 890 27.54 27.50 21.29
N THR A 891 26.32 27.86 20.95
CA THR A 891 25.14 26.99 21.17
C THR A 891 25.18 25.76 20.26
N SER A 892 25.65 25.87 19.02
CA SER A 892 25.87 24.72 18.13
C SER A 892 26.94 23.76 18.67
N LEU A 893 28.01 24.28 19.26
CA LEU A 893 29.09 23.49 19.87
C LEU A 893 28.61 22.77 21.14
N LEU A 894 27.83 23.45 21.99
CA LEU A 894 27.12 22.81 23.11
C LEU A 894 26.22 21.67 22.63
N GLY A 895 25.47 21.88 21.54
CA GLY A 895 24.64 20.85 20.92
C GLY A 895 25.44 19.62 20.45
N LEU A 896 26.60 19.84 19.80
CA LEU A 896 27.49 18.77 19.36
C LEU A 896 27.98 17.90 20.52
N TYR A 897 28.48 18.53 21.59
CA TYR A 897 28.98 17.80 22.76
C TYR A 897 27.86 17.08 23.53
N ALA A 898 26.66 17.69 23.63
CA ALA A 898 25.50 17.01 24.20
C ALA A 898 25.18 15.72 23.44
N ALA A 899 25.16 15.77 22.10
CA ALA A 899 24.92 14.61 21.26
C ALA A 899 26.00 13.53 21.42
N ILE A 900 27.28 13.92 21.49
CA ILE A 900 28.40 12.99 21.71
C ILE A 900 28.29 12.29 23.06
N PHE A 901 28.06 13.03 24.15
CA PHE A 901 27.91 12.43 25.48
C PHE A 901 26.67 11.56 25.59
N MET A 902 25.56 11.93 24.94
CA MET A 902 24.36 11.10 24.87
C MET A 902 24.62 9.77 24.15
N LEU A 903 25.35 9.81 23.04
CA LEU A 903 25.72 8.63 22.27
C LEU A 903 26.58 7.67 23.11
N ILE A 904 27.61 8.20 23.78
CA ILE A 904 28.49 7.43 24.67
C ILE A 904 27.71 6.80 25.83
N ALA A 905 26.83 7.58 26.48
CA ALA A 905 26.00 7.09 27.56
C ALA A 905 25.08 5.93 27.14
N LEU A 906 24.43 6.06 25.98
CA LEU A 906 23.56 5.03 25.41
C LEU A 906 24.33 3.75 25.08
N GLU A 907 25.50 3.90 24.47
CA GLU A 907 26.33 2.76 24.08
C GLU A 907 26.83 1.97 25.29
N ILE A 908 27.34 2.66 26.30
CA ILE A 908 27.78 2.02 27.55
C ILE A 908 26.61 1.30 28.22
N LYS A 909 25.42 1.93 28.24
CA LYS A 909 24.22 1.30 28.81
C LYS A 909 23.82 0.04 28.05
N PHE A 910 23.88 0.09 26.72
CA PHE A 910 23.57 -1.04 25.85
C PHE A 910 24.53 -2.20 26.09
N GLU A 911 25.84 -1.94 26.16
CA GLU A 911 26.84 -2.98 26.38
C GLU A 911 26.82 -3.54 27.81
N LEU A 912 26.58 -2.71 28.83
CA LEU A 912 26.38 -3.22 30.20
C LEU A 912 25.16 -4.16 30.26
N ALA A 913 24.07 -3.81 29.59
CA ALA A 913 22.88 -4.65 29.54
C ALA A 913 23.11 -5.95 28.76
N SER A 914 23.89 -5.91 27.66
CA SER A 914 24.26 -7.09 26.87
C SER A 914 25.07 -8.09 27.71
N LEU A 915 26.08 -7.60 28.43
CA LEU A 915 26.94 -8.39 29.32
C LEU A 915 26.19 -8.98 30.51
N MET A 916 25.26 -8.24 31.12
CA MET A 916 24.44 -8.75 32.22
C MET A 916 23.52 -9.90 31.76
N ARG A 917 22.95 -9.80 30.55
CA ARG A 917 22.11 -10.85 29.97
C ARG A 917 22.90 -12.13 29.69
N GLU A 918 24.13 -12.00 29.20
CA GLU A 918 25.02 -13.14 28.95
C GLU A 918 25.45 -13.83 30.26
N LYS A 919 25.84 -13.06 31.28
CA LYS A 919 26.14 -13.59 32.63
C LYS A 919 24.95 -14.30 33.27
N ALA A 920 23.73 -13.78 33.11
CA ALA A 920 22.52 -14.44 33.63
C ALA A 920 22.26 -15.78 32.94
N PHE A 921 22.55 -15.88 31.64
CA PHE A 921 22.41 -17.12 30.88
C PHE A 921 23.47 -18.17 31.26
N GLU A 922 24.74 -17.77 31.46
CA GLU A 922 25.79 -18.66 31.97
C GLU A 922 25.47 -19.20 33.37
N ARG A 923 24.93 -18.36 34.27
CA ARG A 923 24.55 -18.77 35.64
C ARG A 923 23.33 -19.71 35.66
N GLY A 924 22.44 -19.60 34.68
CA GLY A 924 21.30 -20.51 34.49
C GLY A 924 21.67 -21.85 33.86
N GLY A 925 22.73 -21.92 33.06
CA GLY A 925 23.17 -23.13 32.35
C GLY A 925 23.94 -24.15 33.21
N ILE A 926 24.49 -23.74 34.35
CA ILE A 926 25.33 -24.60 35.21
C ILE A 926 24.49 -25.60 36.03
N ARG A 927 23.16 -25.45 36.11
CA ARG A 927 22.30 -26.35 36.89
C ARG A 927 21.75 -27.58 36.15
N HIS A 928 22.09 -27.82 34.88
CA HIS A 928 21.48 -28.92 34.11
C HIS A 928 22.41 -29.79 33.24
N SER A 929 23.72 -29.83 33.50
CA SER A 929 24.63 -30.70 32.73
C SER A 929 25.64 -31.48 33.58
N GLN A 930 25.14 -32.35 34.46
CA GLN A 930 25.92 -33.50 34.94
C GLN A 930 25.03 -34.75 34.95
N SER A 931 25.02 -35.47 33.82
CA SER A 931 24.82 -36.93 33.76
C SER A 931 24.97 -37.41 32.31
N GLY A 932 25.72 -38.50 32.10
CA GLY A 932 25.59 -39.36 30.91
C GLY A 932 26.75 -39.36 29.89
N GLU A 933 27.76 -40.17 30.21
CA GLU A 933 28.50 -41.15 29.37
C GLU A 933 28.98 -40.91 27.93
N ASN A 934 30.20 -41.43 27.74
CA ASN A 934 30.97 -41.62 26.52
C ASN A 934 30.31 -42.56 25.50
N SER A 935 30.39 -42.22 24.21
CA SER A 935 30.64 -43.21 23.15
C SER A 935 31.27 -42.56 21.92
N SER A 936 32.29 -43.23 21.41
CA SER A 936 33.15 -42.86 20.29
C SER A 936 32.49 -43.15 18.94
N ALA A 937 32.47 -42.18 18.02
CA ALA A 937 32.32 -42.44 16.59
C ALA A 937 32.92 -41.32 15.72
N THR A 938 34.00 -41.68 15.02
CA THR A 938 34.45 -41.30 13.67
C THR A 938 34.00 -39.95 13.07
N LEU A 939 34.95 -39.00 12.97
CA LEU A 939 34.79 -37.69 12.30
C LEU A 939 35.35 -37.71 10.86
N PRO A 940 34.58 -37.31 9.82
CA PRO A 940 35.10 -37.13 8.46
C PRO A 940 35.76 -35.74 8.26
N PRO A 941 36.64 -35.56 7.25
CA PRO A 941 37.52 -34.40 7.13
C PRO A 941 36.77 -33.22 6.48
N LYS A 942 36.07 -32.43 7.29
CA LYS A 942 35.50 -31.14 6.85
C LYS A 942 35.60 -30.03 7.91
N LEU A 943 36.56 -30.15 8.82
CA LEU A 943 36.67 -29.31 10.02
C LEU A 943 37.77 -28.23 9.98
N ARG A 944 38.47 -28.00 8.86
CA ARG A 944 39.47 -26.91 8.82
C ARG A 944 38.87 -25.50 8.83
N PHE A 945 37.62 -25.30 8.39
CA PHE A 945 36.93 -24.00 8.47
C PHE A 945 36.03 -23.82 9.71
N MET A 946 35.56 -24.92 10.34
CA MET A 946 34.78 -24.85 11.57
C MET A 946 35.64 -24.76 12.83
N GLN A 947 36.89 -25.22 12.78
CA GLN A 947 37.86 -25.06 13.87
C GLN A 947 38.28 -23.59 14.05
N GLN A 948 38.31 -22.80 12.96
CA GLN A 948 38.52 -21.36 13.00
C GLN A 948 37.31 -20.59 13.55
N ARG A 949 36.10 -21.15 13.45
CA ARG A 949 34.86 -20.62 14.05
C ARG A 949 34.75 -20.91 15.55
N ARG A 950 35.29 -22.06 16.02
CA ARG A 950 35.39 -22.39 17.45
C ARG A 950 36.52 -21.63 18.15
N ALA A 951 37.63 -21.36 17.47
CA ALA A 951 38.70 -20.50 17.98
C ALA A 951 38.20 -19.05 18.22
N ALA A 952 37.32 -18.54 17.36
CA ALA A 952 36.71 -17.22 17.53
C ALA A 952 35.74 -17.14 18.73
N SER A 953 34.97 -18.20 19.02
CA SER A 953 34.11 -18.24 20.22
C SER A 953 34.91 -18.32 21.51
N THR A 954 36.05 -19.03 21.52
CA THR A 954 36.94 -19.09 22.69
C THR A 954 37.67 -17.78 22.96
N VAL A 955 38.05 -17.03 21.91
CA VAL A 955 38.69 -15.69 22.07
C VAL A 955 37.68 -14.63 22.50
N GLN A 956 36.42 -14.68 22.03
CA GLN A 956 35.36 -13.79 22.53
C GLN A 956 35.02 -14.12 24.00
N ALA A 957 34.90 -15.39 24.37
CA ALA A 957 34.62 -15.80 25.75
C ALA A 957 35.75 -15.42 26.73
N PHE A 958 37.02 -15.49 26.30
CA PHE A 958 38.17 -15.09 27.12
C PHE A 958 38.26 -13.56 27.31
N THR A 959 37.96 -12.79 26.26
CA THR A 959 37.96 -11.31 26.32
C THR A 959 36.76 -10.76 27.10
N ILE A 960 35.59 -11.41 27.02
CA ILE A 960 34.38 -11.09 27.82
C ILE A 960 34.62 -11.41 29.31
N LYS A 961 35.25 -12.54 29.63
CA LYS A 961 35.68 -12.86 31.00
C LYS A 961 36.66 -11.83 31.57
N ARG A 962 37.55 -11.29 30.73
CA ARG A 962 38.49 -10.24 31.16
C ARG A 962 37.83 -8.87 31.32
N MET A 963 36.89 -8.47 30.46
CA MET A 963 36.07 -7.26 30.66
C MET A 963 35.15 -7.36 31.88
N ALA A 964 34.69 -8.57 32.24
CA ALA A 964 33.98 -8.79 33.49
C ALA A 964 34.85 -8.58 34.74
N ILE A 965 36.18 -8.62 34.59
CA ILE A 965 37.17 -8.44 35.67
C ILE A 965 37.78 -7.01 35.64
N GLU A 966 37.98 -6.42 34.45
CA GLU A 966 38.63 -5.10 34.24
C GLU A 966 37.65 -3.96 33.88
N GLY A 967 36.34 -4.22 33.74
CA GLY A 967 35.31 -3.27 33.28
C GLY A 967 34.72 -2.33 34.33
N ALA A 968 35.39 -2.14 35.48
CA ALA A 968 34.89 -1.30 36.58
C ALA A 968 34.71 0.19 36.17
N TRP A 969 35.44 0.66 35.16
CA TRP A 969 35.35 2.04 34.67
C TRP A 969 34.11 2.33 33.80
N MET A 970 33.48 1.32 33.19
CA MET A 970 32.36 1.51 32.25
C MET A 970 31.16 2.22 32.90
N PRO A 971 30.66 1.77 34.07
CA PRO A 971 29.58 2.48 34.78
C PRO A 971 29.92 3.93 35.10
N ALA A 972 31.14 4.20 35.59
CA ALA A 972 31.60 5.55 35.94
C ALA A 972 31.61 6.47 34.72
N VAL A 973 32.20 6.04 33.60
CA VAL A 973 32.23 6.82 32.34
C VAL A 973 30.82 7.07 31.82
N GLY A 974 29.95 6.05 31.85
CA GLY A 974 28.55 6.21 31.47
C GLY A 974 27.81 7.24 32.32
N ASN A 975 28.01 7.20 33.65
CA ASN A 975 27.41 8.15 34.57
C ASN A 975 27.89 9.59 34.32
N VAL A 976 29.19 9.80 34.19
CA VAL A 976 29.76 11.11 33.86
C VAL A 976 29.20 11.64 32.53
N ALA A 977 29.14 10.80 31.49
CA ALA A 977 28.56 11.19 30.21
C ALA A 977 27.07 11.58 30.32
N THR A 978 26.26 10.83 31.07
CA THR A 978 24.84 11.16 31.27
C THR A 978 24.63 12.47 32.01
N ILE A 979 25.42 12.74 33.05
CA ILE A 979 25.32 13.97 33.85
C ILE A 979 25.77 15.16 33.00
N MET A 980 26.88 15.04 32.27
CA MET A 980 27.36 16.10 31.37
C MET A 980 26.36 16.38 30.24
N CYS A 981 25.81 15.34 29.60
CA CYS A 981 24.76 15.50 28.60
C CYS A 981 23.54 16.25 29.17
N PHE A 982 23.05 15.82 30.34
CA PHE A 982 21.89 16.45 30.96
C PHE A 982 22.16 17.93 31.33
N ALA A 983 23.34 18.23 31.89
CA ALA A 983 23.74 19.59 32.23
C ALA A 983 23.84 20.50 30.99
N ILE A 984 24.47 20.03 29.91
CA ILE A 984 24.58 20.79 28.66
C ILE A 984 23.20 21.02 28.05
N CYS A 985 22.30 20.02 28.07
CA CYS A 985 20.95 20.19 27.55
C CYS A 985 20.10 21.16 28.40
N LEU A 986 20.34 21.28 29.71
CA LEU A 986 19.73 22.34 30.52
C LEU A 986 20.24 23.73 30.14
N ILE A 987 21.54 23.89 29.88
CA ILE A 987 22.12 25.15 29.38
C ILE A 987 21.52 25.51 28.01
N LEU A 988 21.40 24.54 27.11
CA LEU A 988 20.73 24.73 25.82
C LEU A 988 19.26 25.10 25.96
N ASN A 989 18.54 24.54 26.94
CA ASN A 989 17.14 24.88 27.20
C ASN A 989 16.98 26.36 27.59
N VAL A 990 17.89 26.87 28.42
CA VAL A 990 17.91 28.28 28.82
C VAL A 990 18.21 29.16 27.60
N ASN A 991 19.22 28.84 26.80
CA ASN A 991 19.67 29.69 25.69
C ASN A 991 18.72 29.66 24.47
N LEU A 992 18.14 28.50 24.13
CA LEU A 992 17.31 28.35 22.91
C LEU A 992 15.81 28.60 23.14
N THR A 993 15.29 28.29 24.32
CA THR A 993 13.84 28.35 24.59
C THR A 993 13.47 29.32 25.71
N GLY A 994 14.45 30.05 26.25
CA GLY A 994 14.25 30.91 27.41
C GLY A 994 13.91 30.14 28.70
N GLY A 995 14.31 28.86 28.79
CA GLY A 995 14.05 28.04 29.97
C GLY A 995 12.65 27.42 30.03
N SER A 996 12.10 26.99 28.89
CA SER A 996 10.74 26.41 28.79
C SER A 996 10.48 25.29 29.81
N ASN A 997 9.36 25.40 30.53
CA ASN A 997 8.92 24.41 31.52
C ASN A 997 8.48 23.08 30.89
N ARG A 998 8.20 23.05 29.58
CA ARG A 998 7.78 21.84 28.88
C ARG A 998 8.99 20.97 28.52
N ALA A 999 10.14 21.57 28.28
CA ALA A 999 11.36 20.88 27.87
C ALA A 999 11.90 19.92 28.93
N ILE A 1000 11.73 20.23 30.22
CA ILE A 1000 12.22 19.37 31.32
C ILE A 1000 11.62 17.97 31.29
N PHE A 1001 10.36 17.82 30.86
CA PHE A 1001 9.71 16.52 30.71
C PHE A 1001 10.33 15.65 29.61
N PHE A 1002 10.94 16.28 28.60
CA PHE A 1002 11.68 15.59 27.54
C PHE A 1002 13.15 15.35 27.92
N LEU A 1003 13.73 16.21 28.74
CA LEU A 1003 15.13 16.14 29.17
C LEU A 1003 15.38 15.18 30.33
N ALA A 1004 14.50 15.15 31.33
CA ALA A 1004 14.66 14.33 32.53
C ALA A 1004 14.80 12.82 32.24
N PRO A 1005 14.13 12.22 31.24
CA PRO A 1005 14.35 10.82 30.86
C PRO A 1005 15.79 10.45 30.50
N ILE A 1006 16.68 11.40 30.15
CA ILE A 1006 18.11 11.15 29.91
C ILE A 1006 18.76 10.49 31.14
N LEU A 1007 18.31 10.83 32.35
CA LEU A 1007 18.83 10.28 33.61
C LEU A 1007 18.51 8.80 33.80
N LEU A 1008 17.61 8.20 33.00
CA LEU A 1008 17.37 6.75 33.00
C LEU A 1008 18.57 5.95 32.48
N LEU A 1009 19.55 6.62 31.86
CA LEU A 1009 20.80 6.04 31.38
C LEU A 1009 21.85 5.88 32.49
N LEU A 1010 21.61 6.42 33.70
CA LEU A 1010 22.48 6.21 34.85
C LEU A 1010 22.65 4.71 35.15
N ASN A 1011 23.88 4.34 35.46
CA ASN A 1011 24.35 2.99 35.78
C ASN A 1011 24.62 2.86 37.27
N GLN A 1012 24.48 1.63 37.77
CA GLN A 1012 24.88 1.30 39.14
C GLN A 1012 26.40 1.40 39.25
N ASP A 1013 26.87 2.19 40.20
CA ASP A 1013 28.28 2.41 40.45
C ASP A 1013 28.52 2.50 41.96
N SER A 1014 29.54 1.80 42.46
CA SER A 1014 29.94 1.84 43.87
C SER A 1014 30.55 3.18 44.25
N ASP A 1015 31.14 3.88 43.27
CA ASP A 1015 32.05 5.00 43.53
C ASP A 1015 31.32 6.36 43.54
N PHE A 1016 30.21 6.49 42.80
CA PHE A 1016 29.44 7.74 42.71
C PHE A 1016 28.23 7.82 43.67
N VAL A 1017 27.43 6.75 43.78
CA VAL A 1017 26.25 6.73 44.66
C VAL A 1017 26.09 5.34 45.28
N ALA A 1018 26.77 5.12 46.42
CA ALA A 1018 26.65 3.91 47.22
C ALA A 1018 25.19 3.75 47.74
N GLY A 1019 24.34 3.10 46.95
CA GLY A 1019 22.91 2.90 47.25
C GLY A 1019 21.97 2.91 46.05
N PHE A 1020 22.43 3.32 44.87
CA PHE A 1020 21.62 3.36 43.65
C PHE A 1020 21.58 1.99 42.94
N GLY A 1021 20.43 1.31 42.99
CA GLY A 1021 20.19 0.01 42.34
C GLY A 1021 19.09 0.05 41.27
N ASP A 1022 18.83 -1.09 40.62
CA ASP A 1022 17.81 -1.21 39.54
C ASP A 1022 16.40 -0.86 40.00
N LYS A 1023 16.13 -0.99 41.30
CA LYS A 1023 14.86 -0.60 41.89
C LYS A 1023 14.69 0.92 41.82
N GLN A 1024 15.69 1.72 42.16
CA GLN A 1024 15.60 3.18 42.22
C GLN A 1024 15.74 3.89 40.86
N ARG A 1025 15.62 3.19 39.73
CA ARG A 1025 15.87 3.73 38.38
C ARG A 1025 15.08 5.01 38.06
N TYR A 1026 13.85 5.13 38.53
CA TYR A 1026 12.97 6.27 38.22
C TYR A 1026 13.16 7.47 39.16
N PHE A 1027 13.88 7.29 40.27
CA PHE A 1027 14.07 8.34 41.28
C PHE A 1027 14.77 9.61 40.75
N PRO A 1028 15.88 9.53 39.99
CA PRO A 1028 16.55 10.74 39.50
C PRO A 1028 15.65 11.57 38.57
N VAL A 1029 14.81 10.92 37.78
CA VAL A 1029 13.88 11.57 36.84
C VAL A 1029 12.82 12.38 37.59
N THR A 1030 12.19 11.78 38.60
CA THR A 1030 11.09 12.40 39.36
C THR A 1030 11.59 13.53 40.25
N VAL A 1031 12.77 13.35 40.86
CA VAL A 1031 13.41 14.37 41.68
C VAL A 1031 13.79 15.58 40.82
N VAL A 1032 14.46 15.37 39.68
CA VAL A 1032 14.94 16.47 38.85
C VAL A 1032 13.82 17.30 38.24
N ILE A 1033 12.71 16.68 37.80
CA ILE A 1033 11.53 17.41 37.34
C ILE A 1033 10.96 18.28 38.47
N SER A 1034 10.83 17.70 39.66
CA SER A 1034 10.29 18.41 40.83
C SER A 1034 11.21 19.58 41.23
N THR A 1035 12.52 19.36 41.34
CA THR A 1035 13.47 20.40 41.74
C THR A 1035 13.59 21.50 40.69
N TYR A 1036 13.57 21.16 39.40
CA TYR A 1036 13.63 22.16 38.32
C TYR A 1036 12.39 23.07 38.34
N LEU A 1037 11.19 22.49 38.47
CA LEU A 1037 9.95 23.28 38.53
C LEU A 1037 9.89 24.14 39.80
N VAL A 1038 10.41 23.65 40.93
CA VAL A 1038 10.50 24.42 42.18
C VAL A 1038 11.48 25.58 42.04
N LEU A 1039 12.70 25.34 41.54
CA LEU A 1039 13.72 26.37 41.34
C LEU A 1039 13.27 27.44 40.35
N THR A 1040 12.65 27.03 39.23
CA THR A 1040 12.12 27.96 38.23
C THR A 1040 10.87 28.71 38.72
N ALA A 1041 10.07 28.10 39.61
CA ALA A 1041 8.95 28.80 40.26
C ALA A 1041 9.45 29.85 41.24
N PHE A 1042 10.44 29.52 42.08
CA PHE A 1042 11.10 30.49 42.97
C PHE A 1042 11.76 31.62 42.19
N TYR A 1043 12.47 31.30 41.11
CA TYR A 1043 13.07 32.31 40.24
C TYR A 1043 12.02 33.23 39.60
N SER A 1044 10.89 32.69 39.13
CA SER A 1044 9.76 33.51 38.62
C SER A 1044 9.23 34.45 39.68
N ILE A 1045 8.93 33.92 40.88
CA ILE A 1045 8.40 34.73 41.98
C ILE A 1045 9.40 35.84 42.32
N TRP A 1046 10.69 35.53 42.33
CA TRP A 1046 11.75 36.49 42.59
C TRP A 1046 11.83 37.58 41.50
N GLU A 1047 11.90 37.18 40.22
CA GLU A 1047 11.96 38.09 39.08
C GLU A 1047 10.75 39.01 39.01
N ASP A 1048 9.54 38.45 39.13
CA ASP A 1048 8.28 39.20 39.09
C ASP A 1048 8.13 40.15 40.30
N THR A 1049 8.73 39.81 41.45
CA THR A 1049 8.70 40.66 42.66
C THR A 1049 9.70 41.82 42.61
N TRP A 1050 10.88 41.61 42.02
CA TRP A 1050 12.00 42.58 42.09
C TRP A 1050 12.26 43.36 40.79
N LEU A 1051 11.96 42.78 39.62
CA LEU A 1051 12.24 43.37 38.30
C LEU A 1051 10.98 43.82 37.54
N GLY A 1052 9.78 43.57 38.10
CA GLY A 1052 8.50 43.98 37.51
C GLY A 1052 8.33 45.50 37.47
N ASN A 1053 8.72 46.13 36.36
CA ASN A 1053 8.57 47.57 36.14
C ASN A 1053 7.10 47.97 35.93
N ALA A 1054 6.75 49.14 36.46
CA ALA A 1054 5.39 49.67 36.56
C ALA A 1054 4.73 49.92 35.19
N GLY A 1055 3.61 49.25 34.93
CA GLY A 1055 2.68 49.56 33.84
C GLY A 1055 1.27 49.18 34.26
N TRP A 1056 0.42 50.19 34.48
CA TRP A 1056 -1.01 50.00 34.77
C TRP A 1056 -1.70 49.34 33.56
N GLY A 1057 -1.89 48.02 33.64
CA GLY A 1057 -2.73 47.24 32.74
C GLY A 1057 -3.55 46.26 33.56
N LEU A 1058 -4.86 46.23 33.32
CA LEU A 1058 -5.90 45.55 34.10
C LEU A 1058 -5.88 44.01 33.97
N GLU A 1059 -4.71 43.39 33.81
CA GLU A 1059 -4.49 41.95 33.79
C GLU A 1059 -3.41 41.55 34.83
N ILE A 1060 -3.79 41.70 36.10
CA ILE A 1060 -3.35 40.97 37.31
C ILE A 1060 -1.86 40.62 37.43
N GLY A 1061 -1.11 41.45 38.17
CA GLY A 1061 -0.02 40.97 39.04
C GLY A 1061 1.29 41.77 39.12
N GLY A 1062 1.25 43.12 39.20
CA GLY A 1062 2.39 43.92 39.69
C GLY A 1062 2.56 43.85 41.22
N PRO A 1063 3.57 44.51 41.82
CA PRO A 1063 4.24 44.09 43.05
C PRO A 1063 3.42 44.33 44.32
N ASP A 1064 2.63 43.32 44.70
CA ASP A 1064 2.10 43.21 46.06
C ASP A 1064 2.79 42.05 46.77
N TRP A 1065 3.23 42.28 48.02
CA TRP A 1065 3.64 41.22 48.95
C TRP A 1065 2.63 40.06 48.98
N PHE A 1066 1.36 40.37 48.73
CA PHE A 1066 0.29 39.39 48.57
C PHE A 1066 0.52 38.41 47.41
N PHE A 1067 0.99 38.84 46.23
CA PHE A 1067 1.32 37.95 45.12
C PHE A 1067 2.45 36.98 45.49
N ALA A 1068 3.52 37.49 46.11
CA ALA A 1068 4.64 36.68 46.56
C ALA A 1068 4.22 35.70 47.66
N VAL A 1069 3.53 36.14 48.71
CA VAL A 1069 3.06 35.29 49.81
C VAL A 1069 2.06 34.24 49.32
N LYS A 1070 1.10 34.62 48.47
CA LYS A 1070 0.12 33.69 47.87
C LYS A 1070 0.82 32.58 47.10
N ASN A 1071 1.70 32.94 46.15
CA ASN A 1071 2.34 31.94 45.29
C ASN A 1071 3.41 31.12 46.04
N VAL A 1072 4.10 31.67 47.04
CA VAL A 1072 5.00 30.92 47.94
C VAL A 1072 4.21 29.93 48.80
N ALA A 1073 3.08 30.33 49.38
CA ALA A 1073 2.22 29.44 50.16
C ALA A 1073 1.66 28.29 49.30
N LEU A 1074 1.21 28.60 48.08
CA LEU A 1074 0.71 27.60 47.12
C LEU A 1074 1.83 26.66 46.61
N LEU A 1075 3.07 27.14 46.51
CA LEU A 1075 4.23 26.30 46.20
C LEU A 1075 4.55 25.33 47.35
N ILE A 1076 4.60 25.81 48.60
CA ILE A 1076 4.85 24.98 49.79
C ILE A 1076 3.80 23.87 49.93
N LEU A 1077 2.54 24.17 49.59
CA LEU A 1077 1.43 23.22 49.65
C LEU A 1077 1.64 21.97 48.76
N THR A 1078 2.43 22.09 47.68
CA THR A 1078 2.72 20.97 46.77
C THR A 1078 3.79 20.01 47.30
N PHE A 1079 4.69 20.46 48.18
CA PHE A 1079 5.86 19.68 48.62
C PHE A 1079 5.54 18.32 49.26
N PRO A 1080 4.52 18.16 50.13
CA PRO A 1080 4.23 16.87 50.76
C PRO A 1080 4.01 15.75 49.75
N SER A 1081 3.30 16.01 48.65
CA SER A 1081 3.00 15.00 47.63
C SER A 1081 4.26 14.54 46.86
N HIS A 1082 5.15 15.48 46.51
CA HIS A 1082 6.41 15.18 45.82
C HIS A 1082 7.42 14.48 46.73
N ILE A 1083 7.51 14.88 48.01
CA ILE A 1083 8.41 14.26 48.99
C ILE A 1083 7.98 12.82 49.29
N LEU A 1084 6.69 12.59 49.53
CA LEU A 1084 6.15 11.25 49.79
C LEU A 1084 6.38 10.31 48.59
N PHE A 1085 6.12 10.82 47.37
CA PHE A 1085 6.34 10.05 46.15
C PHE A 1085 7.81 9.74 45.90
N ASN A 1086 8.72 10.73 46.02
CA ASN A 1086 10.16 10.49 45.84
C ASN A 1086 10.72 9.54 46.90
N ARG A 1087 10.23 9.61 48.15
CA ARG A 1087 10.58 8.65 49.20
C ARG A 1087 10.07 7.24 48.85
N PHE A 1088 8.86 7.13 48.32
CA PHE A 1088 8.30 5.86 47.84
C PHE A 1088 9.09 5.25 46.69
N VAL A 1089 9.47 6.06 45.68
CA VAL A 1089 10.30 5.61 44.54
C VAL A 1089 11.71 5.22 44.98
N TRP A 1090 12.25 5.81 46.06
CA TRP A 1090 13.54 5.40 46.61
C TRP A 1090 13.49 4.07 47.37
N SER A 1091 12.52 3.89 48.27
CA SER A 1091 12.49 2.73 49.16
C SER A 1091 11.70 1.54 48.61
N TYR A 1092 10.74 1.74 47.69
CA TYR A 1092 9.77 0.73 47.23
C TYR A 1092 9.05 -0.03 48.37
N THR A 1093 9.10 0.50 49.58
CA THR A 1093 8.46 -0.09 50.76
C THR A 1093 7.02 0.39 50.83
N LYS A 1094 6.08 -0.52 51.12
CA LYS A 1094 4.67 -0.18 51.32
C LYS A 1094 4.55 0.88 52.42
N GLN A 1095 4.03 2.06 52.05
CA GLN A 1095 3.57 3.07 52.99
C GLN A 1095 2.08 2.86 53.29
N THR A 1096 1.57 3.43 54.39
CA THR A 1096 0.15 3.32 54.76
C THR A 1096 -0.73 4.02 53.73
N ASP A 1097 -1.80 3.34 53.28
CA ASP A 1097 -2.69 3.80 52.19
C ASP A 1097 -3.33 5.18 52.46
N SER A 1098 -3.40 5.62 53.71
CA SER A 1098 -3.95 6.91 54.13
C SER A 1098 -3.07 8.12 53.76
N THR A 1099 -1.76 7.94 53.71
CA THR A 1099 -0.80 9.04 53.50
C THR A 1099 -0.83 9.67 52.10
N PRO A 1100 -0.86 8.92 50.97
CA PRO A 1100 -1.01 9.52 49.64
C PRO A 1100 -2.42 10.07 49.41
N LEU A 1101 -3.45 9.48 50.04
CA LEU A 1101 -4.84 9.92 49.88
C LEU A 1101 -5.09 11.28 50.55
N MET A 1102 -4.45 11.56 51.69
CA MET A 1102 -4.48 12.88 52.35
C MET A 1102 -3.71 13.95 51.57
N ALA A 1103 -2.64 13.57 50.85
CA ALA A 1103 -1.82 14.49 50.06
C ALA A 1103 -2.49 14.95 48.74
N LEU A 1104 -3.49 14.21 48.25
CA LEU A 1104 -4.19 14.51 47.00
C LEU A 1104 -5.02 15.81 47.03
N PRO A 1105 -5.89 16.08 48.03
CA PRO A 1105 -6.65 17.33 48.10
C PRO A 1105 -5.78 18.57 48.34
N LEU A 1106 -4.61 18.42 48.97
CA LEU A 1106 -3.66 19.51 49.20
C LEU A 1106 -3.13 20.14 47.90
N ASN A 1107 -3.13 19.41 46.79
CA ASN A 1107 -2.67 19.94 45.50
C ASN A 1107 -3.74 20.70 44.71
N LEU A 1108 -5.03 20.55 45.04
CA LEU A 1108 -6.13 21.22 44.31
C LEU A 1108 -6.08 22.75 44.37
N PRO A 1109 -5.82 23.39 45.55
CA PRO A 1109 -5.64 24.84 45.61
C PRO A 1109 -4.51 25.35 44.71
N SER A 1110 -3.41 24.60 44.64
CA SER A 1110 -2.26 24.93 43.78
C SER A 1110 -2.55 24.75 42.28
N VAL A 1111 -3.60 24.03 41.88
CA VAL A 1111 -4.01 23.93 40.46
C VAL A 1111 -4.98 25.05 40.08
N ILE A 1112 -5.89 25.41 41.00
CA ILE A 1112 -7.02 26.31 40.71
C ILE A 1112 -6.66 27.78 40.96
N ILE A 1113 -5.91 28.09 42.03
CA ILE A 1113 -5.76 29.45 42.57
C ILE A 1113 -4.45 30.14 42.09
N THR A 1114 -3.47 29.37 41.61
CA THR A 1114 -2.15 29.93 41.24
C THR A 1114 -2.19 30.71 39.93
N ASP A 1115 -1.47 31.82 39.90
CA ASP A 1115 -1.26 32.63 38.69
C ASP A 1115 -0.10 32.06 37.84
N LEU A 1116 0.86 31.37 38.48
CA LEU A 1116 2.03 30.82 37.82
C LEU A 1116 1.77 29.42 37.25
N ILE A 1117 1.99 29.28 35.93
CA ILE A 1117 1.83 28.00 35.22
C ILE A 1117 2.73 26.89 35.78
N LYS A 1118 3.90 27.27 36.34
CA LYS A 1118 4.88 26.36 36.95
C LYS A 1118 4.30 25.64 38.17
N ILE A 1119 3.61 26.38 39.04
CA ILE A 1119 2.98 25.84 40.26
C ILE A 1119 1.74 25.02 39.89
N ARG A 1120 0.98 25.43 38.87
CA ARG A 1120 -0.16 24.66 38.35
C ARG A 1120 0.28 23.28 37.82
N ILE A 1121 1.36 23.24 37.04
CA ILE A 1121 1.94 21.99 36.54
C ILE A 1121 2.42 21.12 37.71
N LEU A 1122 3.07 21.72 38.71
CA LEU A 1122 3.53 21.01 39.91
C LEU A 1122 2.36 20.41 40.71
N GLY A 1123 1.27 21.16 40.91
CA GLY A 1123 0.05 20.66 41.56
C GLY A 1123 -0.61 19.50 40.81
N VAL A 1124 -0.72 19.58 39.47
CA VAL A 1124 -1.23 18.46 38.65
C VAL A 1124 -0.32 17.23 38.78
N LEU A 1125 1.00 17.43 38.76
CA LEU A 1125 1.98 16.36 38.93
C LEU A 1125 1.85 15.69 40.31
N GLY A 1126 1.63 16.46 41.37
CA GLY A 1126 1.38 15.94 42.71
C GLY A 1126 0.12 15.08 42.82
N ILE A 1127 -0.95 15.42 42.08
CA ILE A 1127 -2.16 14.57 41.97
C ILE A 1127 -1.82 13.26 41.25
N ILE A 1128 -1.08 13.33 40.14
CA ILE A 1128 -0.67 12.13 39.39
C ILE A 1128 0.24 11.23 40.25
N TYR A 1129 1.19 11.80 40.99
CA TYR A 1129 2.12 11.08 41.86
C TYR A 1129 1.42 10.35 43.00
N SER A 1130 0.48 11.03 43.69
CA SER A 1130 -0.32 10.40 44.74
C SER A 1130 -1.21 9.26 44.21
N LEU A 1131 -1.83 9.45 43.04
CA LEU A 1131 -2.66 8.42 42.39
C LEU A 1131 -1.82 7.23 41.88
N ALA A 1132 -0.67 7.50 41.26
CA ALA A 1132 0.26 6.47 40.79
C ALA A 1132 0.81 5.63 41.96
N GLN A 1133 1.21 6.29 43.06
CA GLN A 1133 1.63 5.60 44.29
C GLN A 1133 0.53 4.68 44.82
N TYR A 1134 -0.71 5.17 44.89
CA TYR A 1134 -1.85 4.37 45.34
C TYR A 1134 -2.10 3.14 44.45
N LEU A 1135 -2.11 3.30 43.13
CA LEU A 1135 -2.33 2.20 42.18
C LEU A 1135 -1.22 1.14 42.24
N ILE A 1136 0.04 1.56 42.32
CA ILE A 1136 1.19 0.65 42.38
C ILE A 1136 1.17 -0.15 43.69
N CYS A 1137 0.93 0.51 44.83
CA CYS A 1137 0.79 -0.17 46.13
C CYS A 1137 -0.34 -1.21 46.11
N ARG A 1138 -1.50 -0.86 45.52
CA ARG A 1138 -2.64 -1.77 45.39
C ARG A 1138 -2.34 -2.95 44.47
N GLN A 1139 -1.64 -2.73 43.36
CA GLN A 1139 -1.24 -3.79 42.44
C GLN A 1139 -0.22 -4.75 43.07
N GLN A 1140 0.75 -4.22 43.83
CA GLN A 1140 1.70 -5.04 44.58
C GLN A 1140 1.01 -5.88 45.64
N TYR A 1141 0.01 -5.32 46.34
CA TYR A 1141 -0.81 -6.06 47.30
C TYR A 1141 -1.58 -7.23 46.66
N ILE A 1142 -2.26 -6.99 45.54
CA ILE A 1142 -2.98 -8.03 44.79
C ILE A 1142 -2.03 -9.10 44.23
N SER A 1143 -0.84 -8.69 43.77
CA SER A 1143 0.16 -9.63 43.24
C SER A 1143 0.80 -10.46 44.34
N GLY A 1144 1.03 -9.88 45.52
CA GLY A 1144 1.51 -10.61 46.71
C GLY A 1144 0.48 -11.61 47.23
N LEU A 1145 -0.81 -11.24 47.24
CA LEU A 1145 -1.92 -12.13 47.57
C LEU A 1145 -2.12 -13.28 46.57
N LYS A 1146 -1.58 -13.17 45.35
CA LYS A 1146 -1.57 -14.27 44.36
C LYS A 1146 -0.37 -15.22 44.52
N PHE A 1147 0.63 -14.82 45.30
CA PHE A 1147 1.88 -15.56 45.50
C PHE A 1147 1.88 -16.33 46.83
N ILE A 1148 1.10 -15.85 47.80
CA ILE A 1148 0.64 -16.59 48.99
C ILE A 1148 -0.52 -17.48 48.54
#